data_AF-A0A920N4W2-F1
#
_entry.id   AF-A0A920N4W2-F1
#
_cell.length_a   1.000
_cell.length_b   1.000
_cell.length_c   1.000
_cell.angle_alpha   90.00
_cell.angle_beta   90.00
_cell.angle_gamma   90.00
#
_symmetry.space_group_name_H-M   'P 1'
#
loop_
_entity.id
_entity.type
_entity.pdbx_description
1 polymer ?
#
loop_
_entity_poly.entity_id
_entity_poly.type
_entity_poly.pdbx_seq_one_letter_code
_entity_poly.pdbx_strand_id
1 'polypeptide(L)'
;MKRPEYADYWALKWSDLLRVDRLKLGHEPAYDYYRWIRDRFAENTPIDKFTRKLLTASGPVRENPQAIFYKSIGKPGDRAAVISQVFLGMRIDCAQCHHHPYDRWGQTDYWGMQAFFTQVGFKAGPTGESIRAAGNPQTKHPRTGQLIYAHALETGMPEAHPEGDRRTVLAKWMTGPKNRFFARNIANRIWAHLLGRGLVEPVDDVRLTNPPSNPELLDALADHLVASRFDLHALIRTVTASNAYQRSTVSNETNRGDEQNYSRFLLKRIDAEVLLDAISDTTGVPEKFQGTPAGYRAVQLWDSQVPHYFLKLFGRPYRVSACACERAGEPTVGQILHVMNSPQIQRKIAHAGGRIAKLVRESTDDDYVVEELYLTFFNRFPETSERKTAWPISGKFRPKSGPGPRRPRIWPGACSIRSNSCSTTRRTTDNRVRLYRLGRIEWPGYKQPRGVIMSQKKKTFCDGFTRRDMLSIGGASLFGTTYSLSSILEGQAKEATPGNDNSLIILFLAGGLSTIDTWDLKPNAPKEFRGPFNPIATSVPGVQMGEHLPKLAGQMDKFAVVRSFGHRSSGHGVADHFMLTGYHPSAGFNSGLKPNNQKPAHGSVIAHELGARGPVPPYVCVPTMHNSGGSSYLGSTAAPFVVESDPALPNFAVPDLAPPLAIDAKRFGSRRSLLATVDRFQKRGEVKFNAQARTVNSFKQQAFELMTSKETKTAFDIHSESDKLRDRYGRNTLGQSCLMARRLVEAGVRCVLINHANWDTHYNNFHVLKNDLLHLLDGGMATLLEDLYDRGMLEKTMVLVTGEFGRTPRINNLAGRDHWGPSSAIAMAGGGIKGGTIVGASNERAERPATKPYRPADLSATIFHSLGINPKKEFETPEGRPIPIVPSDGEIIEELFA
;
A
#
# COMPACT_ATOMS: atom_id res chain seq x y z
N MET A 1 24.00 -14.92 7.16
CA MET A 1 22.85 -15.85 7.10
C MET A 1 22.77 -16.82 8.29
N LYS A 2 23.86 -17.13 9.03
CA LYS A 2 23.78 -17.90 10.30
C LYS A 2 23.36 -17.08 11.54
N ARG A 3 22.98 -15.82 11.32
CA ARG A 3 22.65 -14.85 12.37
C ARG A 3 21.17 -15.00 12.75
N PRO A 4 20.78 -14.95 14.03
CA PRO A 4 19.36 -15.08 14.43
C PRO A 4 18.43 -14.11 13.70
N GLU A 5 18.91 -12.91 13.39
CA GLU A 5 18.13 -11.87 12.71
C GLU A 5 17.73 -12.27 11.27
N TYR A 6 18.46 -13.20 10.65
CA TYR A 6 18.03 -13.78 9.36
C TYR A 6 16.71 -14.53 9.53
N ALA A 7 16.58 -15.34 10.59
CA ALA A 7 15.36 -16.10 10.86
C ALA A 7 14.21 -15.16 11.22
N ASP A 8 14.46 -14.14 12.05
CA ASP A 8 13.45 -13.14 12.43
C ASP A 8 12.89 -12.42 11.18
N TYR A 9 13.78 -11.96 10.30
CA TYR A 9 13.39 -11.23 9.10
C TYR A 9 12.62 -12.10 8.10
N TRP A 10 13.08 -13.32 7.82
CA TRP A 10 12.35 -14.21 6.91
C TRP A 10 11.06 -14.75 7.53
N ALA A 11 11.00 -14.94 8.84
CA ALA A 11 9.76 -15.24 9.53
C ALA A 11 8.73 -14.13 9.36
N LEU A 12 9.12 -12.86 9.51
CA LEU A 12 8.25 -11.71 9.23
C LEU A 12 7.70 -11.79 7.81
N LYS A 13 8.57 -11.94 6.81
CA LYS A 13 8.17 -11.97 5.39
C LYS A 13 7.23 -13.13 5.06
N TRP A 14 7.49 -14.31 5.58
CA TRP A 14 6.65 -15.48 5.35
C TRP A 14 5.37 -15.46 6.18
N SER A 15 5.37 -14.81 7.34
CA SER A 15 4.15 -14.60 8.14
C SER A 15 3.14 -13.73 7.41
N ASP A 16 3.61 -12.76 6.63
CA ASP A 16 2.75 -11.95 5.77
C ASP A 16 2.04 -12.82 4.73
N LEU A 17 2.79 -13.63 3.97
CA LEU A 17 2.26 -14.51 2.92
C LEU A 17 1.35 -15.63 3.47
N LEU A 18 1.69 -16.13 4.66
CA LEU A 18 1.03 -17.27 5.28
C LEU A 18 -0.06 -16.88 6.29
N ARG A 19 -0.44 -15.59 6.32
CA ARG A 19 -1.56 -15.04 7.08
C ARG A 19 -1.51 -15.36 8.57
N VAL A 20 -0.38 -15.09 9.20
CA VAL A 20 -0.26 -15.13 10.67
C VAL A 20 -0.98 -13.91 11.25
N ASP A 21 -2.31 -14.00 11.30
CA ASP A 21 -3.22 -12.96 11.79
C ASP A 21 -3.80 -13.33 13.16
N ARG A 22 -3.41 -12.56 14.19
CA ARG A 22 -3.87 -12.77 15.57
C ARG A 22 -5.38 -12.60 15.72
N LEU A 23 -6.02 -11.70 14.98
CA LEU A 23 -7.47 -11.49 15.10
C LEU A 23 -8.25 -12.72 14.64
N LYS A 24 -7.75 -13.40 13.60
CA LYS A 24 -8.37 -14.62 13.09
C LYS A 24 -8.02 -15.87 13.90
N LEU A 25 -6.77 -15.99 14.34
CA LEU A 25 -6.23 -17.23 14.92
C LEU A 25 -6.25 -17.27 16.45
N GLY A 26 -6.39 -16.11 17.11
CA GLY A 26 -6.11 -15.98 18.55
C GLY A 26 -4.62 -15.82 18.84
N HIS A 27 -4.29 -15.42 20.07
CA HIS A 27 -2.91 -15.07 20.44
C HIS A 27 -1.95 -16.27 20.42
N GLU A 28 -2.22 -17.30 21.21
CA GLU A 28 -1.34 -18.49 21.35
C GLU A 28 -1.17 -19.24 20.01
N PRO A 29 -2.22 -19.58 19.25
CA PRO A 29 -2.05 -20.26 17.96
C PRO A 29 -1.26 -19.43 16.93
N ALA A 30 -1.51 -18.12 16.85
CA ALA A 30 -0.76 -17.25 15.94
C ALA A 30 0.73 -17.21 16.30
N TYR A 31 1.06 -17.14 17.59
CA TYR A 31 2.43 -17.13 18.07
C TYR A 31 3.17 -18.45 17.79
N ASP A 32 2.54 -19.59 18.09
CA ASP A 32 3.12 -20.92 17.83
C ASP A 32 3.36 -21.13 16.33
N TYR A 33 2.42 -20.66 15.50
CA TYR A 33 2.57 -20.72 14.06
C TYR A 33 3.73 -19.86 13.55
N TYR A 34 3.83 -18.60 14.02
CA TYR A 34 4.99 -17.74 13.74
C TYR A 34 6.31 -18.41 14.16
N ARG A 35 6.36 -18.95 15.38
CA ARG A 35 7.55 -19.60 15.91
C ARG A 35 7.98 -20.77 15.05
N TRP A 36 7.02 -21.61 14.62
CA TRP A 36 7.31 -22.70 13.69
C TRP A 36 7.96 -22.17 12.40
N ILE A 37 7.39 -21.13 11.77
CA ILE A 37 7.95 -20.52 10.56
C ILE A 37 9.39 -20.06 10.82
N ARG A 38 9.60 -19.30 11.90
CA ARG A 38 10.91 -18.77 12.29
C ARG A 38 11.94 -19.87 12.50
N ASP A 39 11.58 -20.92 13.21
CA ASP A 39 12.48 -22.04 13.50
C ASP A 39 12.87 -22.78 12.21
N ARG A 40 11.95 -22.90 11.23
CA ARG A 40 12.29 -23.48 9.91
C ARG A 40 13.38 -22.67 9.18
N PHE A 41 13.33 -21.33 9.25
CA PHE A 41 14.37 -20.47 8.66
C PHE A 41 15.67 -20.50 9.45
N ALA A 42 15.61 -20.54 10.79
CA ALA A 42 16.79 -20.67 11.65
C ALA A 42 17.57 -21.96 11.36
N GLU A 43 16.86 -23.06 11.11
CA GLU A 43 17.42 -24.37 10.76
C GLU A 43 17.87 -24.48 9.29
N ASN A 44 17.67 -23.44 8.47
CA ASN A 44 17.84 -23.48 7.01
C ASN A 44 17.10 -24.67 6.37
N THR A 45 15.84 -24.90 6.77
CA THR A 45 15.01 -25.94 6.17
C THR A 45 14.86 -25.65 4.67
N PRO A 46 15.21 -26.59 3.77
CA PRO A 46 14.96 -26.45 2.33
C PRO A 46 13.50 -26.09 2.03
N ILE A 47 13.26 -25.17 1.09
CA ILE A 47 11.92 -24.59 0.92
C ILE A 47 10.89 -25.63 0.41
N ASP A 48 11.33 -26.63 -0.34
CA ASP A 48 10.51 -27.78 -0.74
C ASP A 48 10.02 -28.58 0.49
N LYS A 49 10.89 -28.80 1.48
CA LYS A 49 10.54 -29.50 2.73
C LYS A 49 9.65 -28.64 3.61
N PHE A 50 9.90 -27.33 3.67
CA PHE A 50 9.03 -26.36 4.34
C PHE A 50 7.60 -26.45 3.78
N THR A 51 7.44 -26.31 2.46
CA THR A 51 6.14 -26.36 1.78
C THR A 51 5.48 -27.73 1.97
N ARG A 52 6.22 -28.83 1.86
CA ARG A 52 5.67 -30.18 2.07
C ARG A 52 5.12 -30.34 3.48
N LYS A 53 5.88 -29.97 4.52
CA LYS A 53 5.42 -30.04 5.92
C LYS A 53 4.18 -29.21 6.18
N LEU A 54 4.09 -28.02 5.58
CA LEU A 54 2.91 -27.16 5.65
C LEU A 54 1.68 -27.83 5.02
N LEU A 55 1.82 -28.32 3.78
CA LEU A 55 0.71 -28.91 3.01
C LEU A 55 0.22 -30.25 3.58
N THR A 56 1.09 -31.05 4.18
CA THR A 56 0.73 -32.37 4.70
C THR A 56 0.57 -32.37 6.22
N ALA A 57 0.26 -31.22 6.83
CA ALA A 57 0.05 -31.11 8.26
C ALA A 57 -1.07 -32.06 8.73
N SER A 58 -0.78 -32.88 9.74
CA SER A 58 -1.67 -33.89 10.30
C SER A 58 -1.37 -34.07 11.80
N GLY A 59 -2.37 -34.48 12.60
CA GLY A 59 -2.21 -34.72 14.03
C GLY A 59 -2.56 -33.53 14.93
N PRO A 60 -2.21 -33.59 16.23
CA PRO A 60 -2.49 -32.54 17.21
C PRO A 60 -1.90 -31.20 16.79
N VAL A 61 -2.71 -30.14 16.80
CA VAL A 61 -2.30 -28.80 16.34
C VAL A 61 -1.18 -28.21 17.22
N ARG A 62 -1.18 -28.50 18.52
CA ARG A 62 -0.12 -28.06 19.44
C ARG A 62 1.26 -28.63 19.09
N GLU A 63 1.31 -29.86 18.60
CA GLU A 63 2.55 -30.52 18.16
C GLU A 63 2.90 -30.18 16.71
N ASN A 64 1.90 -29.74 15.93
CA ASN A 64 2.03 -29.40 14.52
C ASN A 64 1.51 -27.99 14.22
N PRO A 65 2.18 -26.92 14.69
CA PRO A 65 1.68 -25.54 14.56
C PRO A 65 1.45 -25.10 13.10
N GLN A 66 2.13 -25.72 12.13
CA GLN A 66 1.87 -25.47 10.71
C GLN A 66 0.45 -25.84 10.26
N ALA A 67 -0.27 -26.68 11.02
CA ALA A 67 -1.69 -26.96 10.79
C ALA A 67 -2.58 -25.71 10.94
N ILE A 68 -2.12 -24.69 11.65
CA ILE A 68 -2.83 -23.43 11.91
C ILE A 68 -3.06 -22.65 10.61
N PHE A 69 -2.24 -22.88 9.57
CA PHE A 69 -2.53 -22.42 8.21
C PHE A 69 -3.96 -22.73 7.75
N TYR A 70 -4.45 -23.95 8.03
CA TYR A 70 -5.79 -24.38 7.64
C TYR A 70 -6.92 -23.74 8.46
N LYS A 71 -6.58 -23.10 9.59
CA LYS A 71 -7.50 -22.27 10.38
C LYS A 71 -7.52 -20.82 9.88
N SER A 72 -6.39 -20.33 9.38
CA SER A 72 -6.31 -18.99 8.78
C SER A 72 -7.17 -18.87 7.52
N ILE A 73 -7.34 -19.97 6.78
CA ILE A 73 -8.10 -20.05 5.54
C ILE A 73 -9.10 -21.21 5.62
N GLY A 74 -10.38 -20.88 5.83
CA GLY A 74 -11.42 -21.87 6.14
C GLY A 74 -11.90 -22.68 4.93
N LYS A 75 -12.14 -22.04 3.79
CA LYS A 75 -12.75 -22.71 2.63
C LYS A 75 -11.68 -23.45 1.81
N PRO A 76 -11.96 -24.69 1.34
CA PRO A 76 -11.06 -25.43 0.46
C PRO A 76 -10.65 -24.68 -0.82
N GLY A 77 -11.56 -23.91 -1.42
CA GLY A 77 -11.28 -23.11 -2.61
C GLY A 77 -10.25 -22.01 -2.32
N ASP A 78 -10.49 -21.21 -1.29
CA ASP A 78 -9.56 -20.18 -0.82
C ASP A 78 -8.17 -20.76 -0.48
N ARG A 79 -8.11 -21.98 0.07
CA ARG A 79 -6.82 -22.68 0.33
C ARG A 79 -6.09 -22.97 -0.98
N ALA A 80 -6.79 -23.49 -1.98
CA ALA A 80 -6.22 -23.77 -3.29
C ALA A 80 -5.70 -22.49 -3.95
N ALA A 81 -6.48 -21.42 -3.90
CA ALA A 81 -6.07 -20.10 -4.40
C ALA A 81 -4.81 -19.57 -3.72
N VAL A 82 -4.81 -19.47 -2.39
CA VAL A 82 -3.67 -18.96 -1.62
C VAL A 82 -2.42 -19.81 -1.84
N ILE A 83 -2.53 -21.14 -1.84
CA ILE A 83 -1.38 -22.02 -2.08
C ILE A 83 -0.83 -21.84 -3.49
N SER A 84 -1.69 -21.69 -4.49
CA SER A 84 -1.28 -21.44 -5.88
C SER A 84 -0.57 -20.09 -5.99
N GLN A 85 -1.10 -19.06 -5.35
CA GLN A 85 -0.51 -17.72 -5.37
C GLN A 85 0.85 -17.68 -4.64
N VAL A 86 0.92 -18.24 -3.43
CA VAL A 86 2.14 -18.21 -2.61
C VAL A 86 3.24 -19.06 -3.21
N PHE A 87 2.95 -20.31 -3.60
CA PHE A 87 3.98 -21.29 -3.96
C PHE A 87 4.17 -21.47 -5.46
N LEU A 88 3.15 -21.20 -6.30
CA LEU A 88 3.26 -21.30 -7.77
C LEU A 88 3.32 -19.93 -8.46
N GLY A 89 3.00 -18.84 -7.73
CA GLY A 89 2.95 -17.50 -8.30
C GLY A 89 1.73 -17.28 -9.19
N MET A 90 0.66 -18.06 -9.02
CA MET A 90 -0.50 -18.08 -9.91
C MET A 90 -1.79 -17.70 -9.19
N ARG A 91 -2.58 -16.83 -9.80
CA ARG A 91 -3.89 -16.39 -9.31
C ARG A 91 -4.99 -17.16 -10.04
N ILE A 92 -5.46 -18.25 -9.44
CA ILE A 92 -6.48 -19.12 -10.05
C ILE A 92 -7.91 -18.74 -9.63
N ASP A 93 -8.10 -17.76 -8.75
CA ASP A 93 -9.38 -17.39 -8.14
C ASP A 93 -10.48 -17.06 -9.15
N CYS A 94 -10.15 -16.33 -10.23
CA CYS A 94 -11.14 -15.98 -11.26
C CYS A 94 -11.71 -17.24 -11.94
N ALA A 95 -10.93 -18.33 -11.98
CA ALA A 95 -11.34 -19.59 -12.56
C ALA A 95 -12.45 -20.30 -11.75
N GLN A 96 -12.75 -19.84 -10.54
CA GLN A 96 -13.81 -20.41 -9.70
C GLN A 96 -15.20 -20.40 -10.36
N CYS A 97 -15.53 -19.28 -11.02
CA CYS A 97 -16.89 -19.01 -11.53
C CYS A 97 -16.96 -19.00 -13.07
N HIS A 98 -15.87 -18.65 -13.74
CA HIS A 98 -15.78 -18.59 -15.20
C HIS A 98 -14.37 -18.99 -15.66
N HIS A 99 -14.12 -19.10 -16.96
CA HIS A 99 -12.76 -19.29 -17.43
C HIS A 99 -11.93 -18.04 -17.13
N HIS A 100 -10.68 -18.19 -16.67
CA HIS A 100 -9.85 -17.06 -16.32
C HIS A 100 -9.71 -16.11 -17.53
N PRO A 101 -9.97 -14.80 -17.39
CA PRO A 101 -10.10 -13.90 -18.54
C PRO A 101 -8.76 -13.58 -19.22
N TYR A 102 -7.66 -13.73 -18.49
CA TYR A 102 -6.30 -13.35 -18.93
C TYR A 102 -5.28 -14.49 -18.84
N ASP A 103 -5.76 -15.71 -18.55
CA ASP A 103 -4.92 -16.89 -18.34
C ASP A 103 -5.69 -18.14 -18.78
N ARG A 104 -5.00 -19.26 -18.93
CA ARG A 104 -5.54 -20.52 -19.47
C ARG A 104 -6.38 -21.34 -18.48
N TRP A 105 -6.49 -20.91 -17.22
CA TRP A 105 -7.11 -21.70 -16.17
C TRP A 105 -8.63 -21.73 -16.30
N GLY A 106 -9.20 -22.92 -16.44
CA GLY A 106 -10.63 -23.16 -16.45
C GLY A 106 -11.19 -23.51 -15.07
N GLN A 107 -12.52 -23.57 -15.00
CA GLN A 107 -13.23 -24.04 -13.80
C GLN A 107 -12.75 -25.43 -13.37
N THR A 108 -12.54 -26.35 -14.31
CA THR A 108 -12.02 -27.68 -14.02
C THR A 108 -10.69 -27.64 -13.25
N ASP A 109 -9.77 -26.74 -13.62
CA ASP A 109 -8.48 -26.59 -12.94
C ASP A 109 -8.65 -26.08 -11.50
N TYR A 110 -9.49 -25.05 -11.32
CA TYR A 110 -9.77 -24.49 -9.98
C TYR A 110 -10.39 -25.54 -9.06
N TRP A 111 -11.44 -26.23 -9.54
CA TRP A 111 -12.14 -27.24 -8.76
C TRP A 111 -11.28 -28.50 -8.54
N GLY A 112 -10.38 -28.83 -9.47
CA GLY A 112 -9.35 -29.86 -9.31
C GLY A 112 -8.36 -29.55 -8.19
N MET A 113 -7.84 -28.31 -8.16
CA MET A 113 -6.95 -27.84 -7.10
C MET A 113 -7.68 -27.77 -5.74
N GLN A 114 -8.92 -27.30 -5.74
CA GLN A 114 -9.80 -27.24 -4.56
C GLN A 114 -10.04 -28.62 -3.95
N ALA A 115 -10.17 -29.66 -4.78
CA ALA A 115 -10.44 -31.03 -4.35
C ALA A 115 -9.31 -31.68 -3.54
N PHE A 116 -8.09 -31.13 -3.55
CA PHE A 116 -7.02 -31.56 -2.63
C PHE A 116 -7.30 -31.21 -1.17
N PHE A 117 -8.14 -30.21 -0.90
CA PHE A 117 -8.36 -29.68 0.45
C PHE A 117 -9.73 -30.02 1.04
N THR A 118 -10.58 -30.76 0.32
CA THR A 118 -11.93 -31.15 0.77
C THR A 118 -11.91 -32.16 1.91
N GLN A 119 -10.90 -33.02 1.99
CA GLN A 119 -10.76 -34.00 3.07
C GLN A 119 -10.35 -33.38 4.41
N VAL A 120 -9.87 -32.12 4.41
CA VAL A 120 -9.26 -31.49 5.57
C VAL A 120 -10.31 -31.00 6.55
N GLY A 121 -10.30 -31.59 7.75
CA GLY A 121 -11.11 -31.16 8.88
C GLY A 121 -10.34 -31.14 10.20
N PHE A 122 -10.96 -30.52 11.21
CA PHE A 122 -10.47 -30.52 12.59
C PHE A 122 -11.37 -31.41 13.46
N LYS A 123 -10.77 -32.09 14.44
CA LYS A 123 -11.51 -32.81 15.48
C LYS A 123 -11.04 -32.36 16.84
N ALA A 124 -11.97 -31.97 17.69
CA ALA A 124 -11.71 -31.79 19.11
C ALA A 124 -11.33 -33.12 19.77
N GLY A 125 -10.35 -33.07 20.65
CA GLY A 125 -9.92 -34.19 21.49
C GLY A 125 -9.46 -33.69 22.87
N PRO A 126 -9.12 -34.62 23.78
CA PRO A 126 -8.78 -34.28 25.17
C PRO A 126 -7.56 -33.35 25.31
N THR A 127 -6.62 -33.42 24.38
CA THR A 127 -5.38 -32.62 24.37
C THR A 127 -5.45 -31.39 23.47
N GLY A 128 -6.63 -31.10 22.90
CA GLY A 128 -6.87 -30.03 21.94
C GLY A 128 -7.33 -30.56 20.58
N GLU A 129 -7.40 -29.66 19.59
CA GLU A 129 -7.82 -30.03 18.24
C GLU A 129 -6.71 -30.72 17.45
N SER A 130 -7.09 -31.68 16.62
CA SER A 130 -6.21 -32.35 15.65
C SER A 130 -6.70 -32.14 14.23
N ILE A 131 -5.79 -31.80 13.31
CA ILE A 131 -6.06 -31.76 11.88
C ILE A 131 -5.96 -33.17 11.30
N ARG A 132 -6.87 -33.51 10.39
CA ARG A 132 -6.87 -34.81 9.70
C ARG A 132 -7.53 -34.70 8.35
N ALA A 133 -7.05 -35.51 7.41
CA ALA A 133 -7.69 -35.75 6.14
C ALA A 133 -8.55 -37.02 6.25
N ALA A 134 -9.85 -36.95 5.98
CA ALA A 134 -10.74 -38.09 6.09
C ALA A 134 -11.84 -38.08 5.01
N GLY A 135 -12.41 -39.27 4.78
CA GLY A 135 -13.49 -39.48 3.83
C GLY A 135 -13.08 -39.37 2.37
N ASN A 136 -14.07 -39.46 1.48
CA ASN A 136 -13.90 -39.31 0.03
C ASN A 136 -14.89 -38.28 -0.53
N PRO A 137 -14.84 -37.02 -0.07
CA PRO A 137 -15.75 -35.98 -0.53
C PRO A 137 -15.62 -35.76 -2.04
N GLN A 138 -16.77 -35.65 -2.69
CA GLN A 138 -16.90 -35.44 -4.12
C GLN A 138 -16.91 -33.93 -4.43
N THR A 139 -16.15 -33.51 -5.43
CA THR A 139 -16.23 -32.15 -5.98
C THR A 139 -17.02 -32.19 -7.28
N LYS A 140 -17.95 -31.26 -7.49
CA LYS A 140 -18.76 -31.15 -8.71
C LYS A 140 -18.46 -29.85 -9.42
N HIS A 141 -18.42 -29.88 -10.74
CA HIS A 141 -18.35 -28.68 -11.56
C HIS A 141 -19.64 -27.86 -11.37
N PRO A 142 -19.57 -26.55 -11.05
CA PRO A 142 -20.74 -25.77 -10.65
C PRO A 142 -21.79 -25.62 -11.77
N ARG A 143 -21.35 -25.60 -13.04
CA ARG A 143 -22.25 -25.50 -14.20
C ARG A 143 -22.80 -26.84 -14.71
N THR A 144 -21.95 -27.85 -14.88
CA THR A 144 -22.32 -29.11 -15.54
C THR A 144 -22.72 -30.21 -14.56
N GLY A 145 -22.41 -30.06 -13.27
CA GLY A 145 -22.64 -31.09 -12.25
C GLY A 145 -21.68 -32.28 -12.33
N GLN A 146 -20.79 -32.34 -13.33
CA GLN A 146 -19.83 -33.42 -13.52
C GLN A 146 -18.88 -33.51 -12.32
N LEU A 147 -18.52 -34.75 -11.94
CA LEU A 147 -17.51 -34.99 -10.91
C LEU A 147 -16.14 -34.50 -11.37
N ILE A 148 -15.47 -33.72 -10.52
CA ILE A 148 -14.11 -33.24 -10.73
C ILE A 148 -13.21 -33.90 -9.69
N TYR A 149 -12.24 -34.67 -10.16
CA TYR A 149 -11.28 -35.34 -9.29
C TYR A 149 -10.08 -34.45 -8.97
N ALA A 150 -9.38 -34.73 -7.88
CA ALA A 150 -8.25 -33.92 -7.43
C ALA A 150 -7.08 -34.07 -8.39
N HIS A 151 -6.68 -32.96 -9.03
CA HIS A 151 -5.58 -32.90 -9.97
C HIS A 151 -4.91 -31.54 -9.89
N ALA A 152 -3.60 -31.52 -10.14
CA ALA A 152 -2.80 -30.31 -10.10
C ALA A 152 -2.91 -29.53 -11.42
N LEU A 153 -2.49 -28.27 -11.41
CA LEU A 153 -2.44 -27.44 -12.61
C LEU A 153 -1.59 -28.10 -13.71
N GLU A 154 -2.05 -28.01 -14.97
CA GLU A 154 -1.47 -28.69 -16.14
C GLU A 154 -1.38 -30.22 -16.06
N THR A 155 -2.00 -30.85 -15.05
CA THR A 155 -2.16 -32.30 -15.03
C THR A 155 -3.54 -32.67 -15.55
N GLY A 156 -3.62 -33.69 -16.40
CA GLY A 156 -4.92 -34.20 -16.85
C GLY A 156 -5.75 -34.68 -15.67
N MET A 157 -7.06 -34.48 -15.73
CA MET A 157 -7.98 -34.98 -14.71
C MET A 157 -7.91 -36.51 -14.68
N PRO A 158 -7.62 -37.14 -13.52
CA PRO A 158 -7.58 -38.59 -13.38
C PRO A 158 -9.00 -39.18 -13.42
N GLU A 159 -9.10 -40.50 -13.52
CA GLU A 159 -10.38 -41.22 -13.53
C GLU A 159 -11.04 -41.31 -12.13
N ALA A 160 -10.25 -41.12 -11.07
CA ALA A 160 -10.71 -41.13 -9.69
C ALA A 160 -9.84 -40.24 -8.79
N HIS A 161 -10.32 -39.95 -7.57
CA HIS A 161 -9.50 -39.28 -6.56
C HIS A 161 -8.30 -40.17 -6.15
N PRO A 162 -7.13 -39.57 -5.85
CA PRO A 162 -6.04 -40.31 -5.24
C PRO A 162 -6.44 -40.94 -3.90
N GLU A 163 -5.94 -42.14 -3.64
CA GLU A 163 -6.15 -42.83 -2.36
C GLU A 163 -5.43 -42.11 -1.20
N GLY A 164 -6.03 -42.19 -0.01
CA GLY A 164 -5.48 -41.58 1.20
C GLY A 164 -5.63 -40.06 1.28
N ASP A 165 -4.64 -39.38 1.87
CA ASP A 165 -4.61 -37.91 1.98
C ASP A 165 -4.15 -37.30 0.65
N ARG A 166 -5.11 -36.73 -0.09
CA ARG A 166 -4.89 -36.13 -1.41
C ARG A 166 -3.80 -35.05 -1.40
N ARG A 167 -3.59 -34.36 -0.27
CA ARG A 167 -2.58 -33.30 -0.14
C ARG A 167 -1.16 -33.83 -0.31
N THR A 168 -0.92 -35.11 0.00
CA THR A 168 0.40 -35.73 -0.18
C THR A 168 0.80 -35.78 -1.66
N VAL A 169 -0.17 -36.03 -2.54
CA VAL A 169 0.01 -36.01 -4.00
C VAL A 169 0.31 -34.60 -4.48
N LEU A 170 -0.48 -33.61 -4.04
CA LEU A 170 -0.23 -32.20 -4.37
C LEU A 170 1.15 -31.75 -3.89
N ALA A 171 1.51 -32.05 -2.64
CA ALA A 171 2.80 -31.67 -2.08
C ALA A 171 3.97 -32.32 -2.84
N LYS A 172 3.82 -33.59 -3.25
CA LYS A 172 4.82 -34.29 -4.06
C LYS A 172 4.99 -33.66 -5.44
N TRP A 173 3.89 -33.34 -6.12
CA TRP A 173 3.93 -32.67 -7.43
C TRP A 173 4.50 -31.25 -7.32
N MET A 174 4.00 -30.46 -6.36
CA MET A 174 4.36 -29.05 -6.19
C MET A 174 5.85 -28.87 -5.93
N THR A 175 6.39 -29.67 -5.03
CA THR A 175 7.78 -29.55 -4.57
C THR A 175 8.74 -30.46 -5.34
N GLY A 176 8.27 -31.07 -6.44
CA GLY A 176 9.09 -31.94 -7.28
C GLY A 176 10.06 -31.14 -8.16
N PRO A 177 11.26 -31.68 -8.47
CA PRO A 177 12.27 -30.99 -9.28
C PRO A 177 11.82 -30.70 -10.72
N LYS A 178 10.81 -31.43 -11.21
CA LYS A 178 10.23 -31.25 -12.55
C LYS A 178 9.15 -30.14 -12.59
N ASN A 179 8.66 -29.69 -11.44
CA ASN A 179 7.65 -28.64 -11.40
C ASN A 179 8.32 -27.27 -11.52
N ARG A 180 8.24 -26.68 -12.73
CA ARG A 180 8.85 -25.38 -13.01
C ARG A 180 8.14 -24.22 -12.30
N PHE A 181 6.84 -24.32 -12.02
CA PHE A 181 6.09 -23.24 -11.37
C PHE A 181 6.62 -22.95 -9.97
N PHE A 182 6.85 -23.99 -9.18
CA PHE A 182 7.35 -23.83 -7.82
C PHE A 182 8.74 -23.21 -7.78
N ALA A 183 9.70 -23.78 -8.51
CA ALA A 183 11.07 -23.29 -8.52
C ALA A 183 11.19 -21.87 -9.11
N ARG A 184 10.48 -21.57 -10.21
CA ARG A 184 10.46 -20.23 -10.82
C ARG A 184 9.86 -19.20 -9.88
N ASN A 185 8.71 -19.47 -9.25
CA ASN A 185 8.07 -18.51 -8.35
C ASN A 185 8.95 -18.21 -7.12
N ILE A 186 9.54 -19.23 -6.49
CA ILE A 186 10.47 -18.99 -5.36
C ILE A 186 11.68 -18.18 -5.82
N ALA A 187 12.29 -18.53 -6.96
CA ALA A 187 13.42 -17.79 -7.52
C ALA A 187 13.04 -16.33 -7.80
N ASN A 188 11.89 -16.09 -8.41
CA ASN A 188 11.37 -14.76 -8.73
C ASN A 188 11.15 -13.92 -7.47
N ARG A 189 10.58 -14.50 -6.41
CA ARG A 189 10.35 -13.81 -5.13
C ARG A 189 11.65 -13.41 -4.44
N ILE A 190 12.64 -14.31 -4.41
CA ILE A 190 13.96 -13.99 -3.86
C ILE A 190 14.67 -12.93 -4.71
N TRP A 191 14.57 -13.02 -6.04
CA TRP A 191 15.09 -12.02 -6.95
C TRP A 191 14.48 -10.65 -6.71
N ALA A 192 13.14 -10.55 -6.73
CA ALA A 192 12.41 -9.32 -6.48
C ALA A 192 12.74 -8.71 -5.13
N HIS A 193 12.84 -9.54 -4.09
CA HIS A 193 13.23 -9.11 -2.77
C HIS A 193 14.62 -8.45 -2.75
N LEU A 194 15.59 -9.01 -3.48
CA LEU A 194 16.96 -8.52 -3.50
C LEU A 194 17.12 -7.31 -4.41
N LEU A 195 16.55 -7.35 -5.62
CA LEU A 195 16.75 -6.39 -6.71
C LEU A 195 15.66 -5.30 -6.78
N GLY A 196 14.59 -5.41 -5.99
CA GLY A 196 13.50 -4.45 -5.92
C GLY A 196 12.34 -4.69 -6.91
N ARG A 197 12.55 -5.54 -7.92
CA ARG A 197 11.55 -5.92 -8.93
C ARG A 197 11.75 -7.38 -9.35
N GLY A 198 10.66 -8.11 -9.52
CA GLY A 198 10.67 -9.49 -10.01
C GLY A 198 10.93 -9.57 -11.51
N LEU A 199 11.50 -10.69 -11.94
CA LEU A 199 11.57 -11.06 -13.35
C LEU A 199 10.17 -11.14 -13.95
N VAL A 200 9.20 -11.64 -13.18
CA VAL A 200 7.76 -11.41 -13.35
C VAL A 200 7.31 -10.44 -12.27
N GLU A 201 6.60 -9.37 -12.64
CA GLU A 201 6.02 -8.40 -11.71
C GLU A 201 4.55 -8.14 -12.08
N PRO A 202 3.59 -8.21 -11.16
CA PRO A 202 3.72 -8.61 -9.76
C PRO A 202 4.30 -10.02 -9.56
N VAL A 203 5.06 -10.22 -8.47
CA VAL A 203 5.80 -11.48 -8.21
C VAL A 203 4.91 -12.72 -8.06
N ASP A 204 3.62 -12.51 -7.84
CA ASP A 204 2.59 -13.51 -7.58
C ASP A 204 1.50 -13.55 -8.68
N ASP A 205 1.85 -13.08 -9.89
CA ASP A 205 0.94 -12.95 -11.04
C ASP A 205 1.59 -13.47 -12.33
N VAL A 206 2.03 -14.72 -12.28
CA VAL A 206 2.63 -15.44 -13.42
C VAL A 206 1.53 -15.98 -14.32
N ARG A 207 1.37 -15.35 -15.49
CA ARG A 207 0.39 -15.73 -16.53
C ARG A 207 1.01 -15.59 -17.92
N LEU A 208 0.40 -16.21 -18.93
CA LEU A 208 0.89 -16.12 -20.33
C LEU A 208 0.98 -14.67 -20.85
N THR A 209 0.07 -13.81 -20.39
CA THR A 209 0.00 -12.38 -20.74
C THR A 209 0.89 -11.49 -19.85
N ASN A 210 1.63 -12.08 -18.91
CA ASN A 210 2.62 -11.41 -18.06
C ASN A 210 3.92 -12.24 -18.04
N PRO A 211 4.61 -12.37 -19.18
CA PRO A 211 5.82 -13.18 -19.26
C PRO A 211 6.96 -12.56 -18.46
N PRO A 212 7.96 -13.36 -18.03
CA PRO A 212 9.15 -12.81 -17.40
C PRO A 212 9.91 -11.88 -18.35
N SER A 213 10.40 -10.77 -17.83
CA SER A 213 11.31 -9.82 -18.51
C SER A 213 12.59 -10.47 -19.04
N ASN A 214 13.04 -11.56 -18.40
CA ASN A 214 14.13 -12.41 -18.88
C ASN A 214 13.84 -13.89 -18.55
N PRO A 215 13.20 -14.64 -19.48
CA PRO A 215 12.82 -16.04 -19.26
C PRO A 215 14.01 -16.95 -18.98
N GLU A 216 15.12 -16.78 -19.71
CA GLU A 216 16.31 -17.62 -19.61
C GLU A 216 16.98 -17.49 -18.24
N LEU A 217 17.04 -16.27 -17.70
CA LEU A 217 17.55 -16.01 -16.36
C LEU A 217 16.65 -16.61 -15.28
N LEU A 218 15.32 -16.48 -15.44
CA LEU A 218 14.38 -17.08 -14.49
C LEU A 218 14.53 -18.61 -14.45
N ASP A 219 14.71 -19.23 -15.62
CA ASP A 219 14.96 -20.67 -15.74
C ASP A 219 16.29 -21.09 -15.13
N ALA A 220 17.36 -20.36 -15.39
CA ALA A 220 18.67 -20.64 -14.79
C ALA A 220 18.64 -20.55 -13.25
N LEU A 221 17.92 -19.58 -12.69
CA LEU A 221 17.75 -19.46 -11.24
C LEU A 221 16.89 -20.60 -10.66
N ALA A 222 15.83 -21.00 -11.37
CA ALA A 222 15.00 -22.14 -10.99
C ALA A 222 15.79 -23.46 -11.02
N ASP A 223 16.58 -23.69 -12.07
CA ASP A 223 17.49 -24.84 -12.19
C ASP A 223 18.53 -24.85 -11.07
N HIS A 224 19.12 -23.70 -10.77
CA HIS A 224 20.06 -23.58 -9.65
C HIS A 224 19.41 -23.94 -8.31
N LEU A 225 18.18 -23.46 -8.07
CA LEU A 225 17.43 -23.78 -6.87
C LEU A 225 17.17 -25.29 -6.76
N VAL A 226 16.73 -25.94 -7.84
CA VAL A 226 16.54 -27.40 -7.88
C VAL A 226 17.86 -28.15 -7.63
N ALA A 227 18.94 -27.76 -8.31
CA ALA A 227 20.27 -28.38 -8.18
C ALA A 227 20.84 -28.23 -6.75
N SER A 228 20.56 -27.10 -6.09
CA SER A 228 20.92 -26.86 -4.69
C SER A 228 20.02 -27.59 -3.68
N ARG A 229 19.10 -28.44 -4.14
CA ARG A 229 18.06 -29.10 -3.32
C ARG A 229 17.21 -28.09 -2.56
N PHE A 230 16.79 -27.03 -3.24
CA PHE A 230 15.92 -25.98 -2.75
C PHE A 230 16.47 -25.20 -1.54
N ASP A 231 17.80 -25.03 -1.47
CA ASP A 231 18.47 -24.23 -0.43
C ASP A 231 18.41 -22.73 -0.76
N LEU A 232 17.61 -21.98 -0.01
CA LEU A 232 17.49 -20.53 -0.19
C LEU A 232 18.80 -19.79 0.11
N HIS A 233 19.65 -20.28 1.03
CA HIS A 233 20.95 -19.67 1.26
C HIS A 233 21.87 -19.81 0.05
N ALA A 234 21.80 -20.92 -0.69
CA ALA A 234 22.56 -21.10 -1.92
C ALA A 234 22.11 -20.10 -2.98
N LEU A 235 20.80 -19.99 -3.21
CA LEU A 235 20.23 -19.04 -4.17
C LEU A 235 20.58 -17.58 -3.82
N ILE A 236 20.39 -17.17 -2.55
CA ILE A 236 20.70 -15.81 -2.10
C ILE A 236 22.19 -15.48 -2.31
N ARG A 237 23.10 -16.41 -2.01
CA ARG A 237 24.54 -16.22 -2.27
C ARG A 237 24.82 -16.04 -3.75
N THR A 238 24.23 -16.88 -4.61
CA THR A 238 24.42 -16.79 -6.06
C THR A 238 23.94 -15.46 -6.61
N VAL A 239 22.74 -14.99 -6.21
CA VAL A 239 22.22 -13.69 -6.65
C VAL A 239 23.09 -12.54 -6.14
N THR A 240 23.44 -12.53 -4.85
CA THR A 240 24.24 -11.43 -4.26
C THR A 240 25.70 -11.41 -4.76
N ALA A 241 26.24 -12.56 -5.19
CA ALA A 241 27.55 -12.65 -5.84
C ALA A 241 27.52 -12.32 -7.34
N SER A 242 26.35 -12.13 -7.94
CA SER A 242 26.21 -11.89 -9.38
C SER A 242 26.60 -10.46 -9.77
N ASN A 243 27.00 -10.29 -11.04
CA ASN A 243 27.21 -8.97 -11.62
C ASN A 243 25.94 -8.12 -11.56
N ALA A 244 24.75 -8.70 -11.74
CA ALA A 244 23.48 -7.99 -11.73
C ALA A 244 23.23 -7.29 -10.39
N TYR A 245 23.46 -7.99 -9.26
CA TYR A 245 23.32 -7.41 -7.92
C TYR A 245 24.36 -6.33 -7.63
N GLN A 246 25.58 -6.50 -8.17
CA GLN A 246 26.71 -5.59 -7.93
C GLN A 246 26.77 -4.40 -8.90
N ARG A 247 25.78 -4.23 -9.79
CA ARG A 247 25.75 -3.09 -10.72
C ARG A 247 25.59 -1.78 -9.96
N SER A 248 26.15 -0.72 -10.53
CA SER A 248 25.99 0.65 -10.03
C SER A 248 24.53 1.10 -10.14
N THR A 249 24.10 2.03 -9.28
CA THR A 249 22.85 2.80 -9.45
C THR A 249 22.95 3.87 -10.54
N VAL A 250 24.18 4.33 -10.80
CA VAL A 250 24.48 5.37 -11.80
C VAL A 250 24.13 4.85 -13.19
N SER A 251 23.18 5.51 -13.85
CA SER A 251 22.83 5.25 -15.24
C SER A 251 23.83 5.87 -16.21
N ASN A 252 23.90 5.31 -17.41
CA ASN A 252 24.56 5.89 -18.58
C ASN A 252 23.52 6.24 -19.65
N GLU A 253 23.97 6.64 -20.83
CA GLU A 253 23.08 7.10 -21.87
C GLU A 253 22.11 6.05 -22.39
N THR A 254 22.56 4.80 -22.47
CA THR A 254 21.83 3.69 -23.08
C THR A 254 20.91 2.96 -22.11
N ASN A 255 21.09 3.15 -20.79
CA ASN A 255 20.36 2.41 -19.78
C ASN A 255 19.51 3.29 -18.83
N ARG A 256 19.49 4.61 -19.06
CA ARG A 256 18.73 5.55 -18.23
C ARG A 256 17.23 5.26 -18.18
N GLY A 257 16.62 4.78 -19.27
CA GLY A 257 15.20 4.40 -19.30
C GLY A 257 14.91 2.98 -18.80
N ASP A 258 15.95 2.21 -18.47
CA ASP A 258 15.76 0.82 -18.07
C ASP A 258 15.32 0.70 -16.62
N GLU A 259 14.13 0.14 -16.43
CA GLU A 259 13.53 -0.20 -15.13
C GLU A 259 13.16 -1.70 -15.04
N GLN A 260 13.50 -2.52 -16.04
CA GLN A 260 13.10 -3.93 -16.08
C GLN A 260 14.23 -4.92 -16.40
N ASN A 261 15.26 -4.52 -17.14
CA ASN A 261 16.31 -5.41 -17.64
C ASN A 261 17.54 -5.49 -16.72
N TYR A 262 17.46 -4.85 -15.54
CA TYR A 262 18.50 -4.86 -14.52
C TYR A 262 19.86 -4.37 -15.03
N SER A 263 19.91 -3.52 -16.05
CA SER A 263 21.14 -2.92 -16.60
C SER A 263 21.92 -2.05 -15.59
N ARG A 264 21.28 -1.73 -14.47
CA ARG A 264 21.78 -1.00 -13.30
C ARG A 264 21.01 -1.46 -12.06
N PHE A 265 21.49 -1.12 -10.86
CA PHE A 265 20.72 -1.34 -9.65
C PHE A 265 19.59 -0.31 -9.54
N LEU A 266 18.35 -0.80 -9.42
CA LEU A 266 17.18 0.06 -9.20
C LEU A 266 17.04 0.33 -7.71
N LEU A 267 16.80 1.59 -7.36
CA LEU A 267 16.54 1.95 -5.98
C LEU A 267 15.24 1.30 -5.53
N LYS A 268 15.33 0.56 -4.41
CA LYS A 268 14.18 -0.04 -3.74
C LYS A 268 13.98 0.63 -2.40
N ARG A 269 12.73 0.74 -1.98
CA ARG A 269 12.39 1.23 -0.65
C ARG A 269 12.71 0.18 0.42
N ILE A 270 12.99 0.68 1.61
CA ILE A 270 13.18 -0.14 2.81
C ILE A 270 11.82 -0.39 3.43
N ASP A 271 11.57 -1.64 3.85
CA ASP A 271 10.35 -2.02 4.56
C ASP A 271 10.17 -1.22 5.86
N ALA A 272 8.92 -0.99 6.27
CA ALA A 272 8.57 -0.26 7.48
C ALA A 272 9.35 -0.72 8.73
N GLU A 273 9.40 -2.03 8.96
CA GLU A 273 10.06 -2.64 10.11
C GLU A 273 11.58 -2.40 10.07
N VAL A 274 12.19 -2.65 8.91
CA VAL A 274 13.63 -2.47 8.71
C VAL A 274 14.02 -0.98 8.83
N LEU A 275 13.18 -0.08 8.33
CA LEU A 275 13.43 1.36 8.41
C LEU A 275 13.35 1.87 9.85
N LEU A 276 12.35 1.44 10.63
CA LEU A 276 12.22 1.81 12.04
C LEU A 276 13.39 1.28 12.87
N ASP A 277 13.81 0.05 12.58
CA ASP A 277 14.98 -0.56 13.19
C ASP A 277 16.26 0.17 12.82
N ALA A 278 16.43 0.60 11.56
CA ALA A 278 17.57 1.41 11.13
C ALA A 278 17.59 2.79 11.81
N ILE A 279 16.44 3.43 12.01
CA ILE A 279 16.33 4.68 12.79
C ILE A 279 16.79 4.43 14.23
N SER A 280 16.37 3.32 14.84
CA SER A 280 16.76 2.97 16.21
C SER A 280 18.26 2.67 16.33
N ASP A 281 18.84 1.93 15.38
CA ASP A 281 20.27 1.59 15.36
C ASP A 281 21.16 2.83 15.17
N THR A 282 20.77 3.72 14.26
CA THR A 282 21.53 4.94 13.93
C THR A 282 21.42 5.98 15.04
N THR A 283 20.26 6.14 15.67
CA THR A 283 20.08 7.03 16.83
C THR A 283 20.59 6.44 18.14
N GLY A 284 20.77 5.12 18.21
CA GLY A 284 21.14 4.40 19.43
C GLY A 284 20.01 4.36 20.47
N VAL A 285 18.77 4.61 20.07
CA VAL A 285 17.60 4.64 20.95
C VAL A 285 16.59 3.59 20.48
N PRO A 286 16.40 2.48 21.22
CA PRO A 286 15.49 1.42 20.82
C PRO A 286 14.04 1.93 20.76
N GLU A 287 13.21 1.26 19.97
CA GLU A 287 11.77 1.47 20.00
C GLU A 287 11.10 0.58 21.05
N LYS A 288 9.97 1.03 21.59
CA LYS A 288 9.16 0.22 22.50
C LYS A 288 7.81 -0.10 21.88
N PHE A 289 7.54 -1.39 21.73
CA PHE A 289 6.24 -1.87 21.24
C PHE A 289 5.36 -2.33 22.39
N GLN A 290 4.08 -1.96 22.33
CA GLN A 290 3.08 -2.37 23.33
C GLN A 290 3.00 -3.90 23.42
N GLY A 291 3.00 -4.44 24.64
CA GLY A 291 2.90 -5.88 24.87
C GLY A 291 4.17 -6.69 24.57
N THR A 292 5.30 -6.05 24.28
CA THR A 292 6.58 -6.75 24.01
C THR A 292 7.61 -6.49 25.12
N PRO A 293 8.62 -7.36 25.33
CA PRO A 293 9.78 -7.09 26.18
C PRO A 293 10.59 -5.85 25.74
N ALA A 294 11.44 -5.32 26.62
CA ALA A 294 12.36 -4.23 26.24
C ALA A 294 13.43 -4.74 25.26
N GLY A 295 13.83 -3.91 24.29
CA GLY A 295 14.83 -4.27 23.27
C GLY A 295 14.30 -5.09 22.09
N TYR A 296 12.99 -5.35 22.01
CA TYR A 296 12.38 -5.95 20.83
C TYR A 296 12.58 -5.07 19.60
N ARG A 297 12.98 -5.70 18.49
CA ARG A 297 13.10 -5.04 17.18
C ARG A 297 11.78 -5.09 16.42
N ALA A 298 11.56 -4.15 15.51
CA ALA A 298 10.37 -4.14 14.66
C ALA A 298 10.30 -5.41 13.80
N VAL A 299 11.44 -5.91 13.30
CA VAL A 299 11.48 -7.16 12.52
C VAL A 299 11.12 -8.41 13.33
N GLN A 300 11.09 -8.32 14.67
CA GLN A 300 10.71 -9.41 15.57
C GLN A 300 9.21 -9.39 15.93
N LEU A 301 8.46 -8.41 15.42
CA LEU A 301 7.02 -8.33 15.65
C LEU A 301 6.29 -9.40 14.87
N TRP A 302 5.96 -10.47 15.58
CA TRP A 302 5.14 -11.56 15.07
C TRP A 302 3.67 -11.18 14.95
N ASP A 303 3.18 -10.20 15.72
CA ASP A 303 1.78 -9.76 15.67
C ASP A 303 1.64 -8.49 14.81
N SER A 304 0.94 -8.61 13.68
CA SER A 304 0.64 -7.48 12.79
C SER A 304 -0.31 -6.45 13.42
N GLN A 305 -1.00 -6.82 14.50
CA GLN A 305 -2.02 -6.02 15.17
C GLN A 305 -1.47 -5.09 16.26
N VAL A 306 -0.17 -5.15 16.57
CA VAL A 306 0.47 -4.24 17.54
C VAL A 306 0.33 -2.79 17.05
N PRO A 307 -0.41 -1.91 17.75
CA PRO A 307 -0.65 -0.54 17.28
C PRO A 307 0.66 0.25 17.19
N HIS A 308 1.01 0.74 16.00
CA HIS A 308 2.19 1.58 15.83
C HIS A 308 2.06 2.48 14.60
N TYR A 309 2.00 3.79 14.80
CA TYR A 309 1.76 4.78 13.74
C TYR A 309 2.78 4.68 12.61
N PHE A 310 4.08 4.65 12.91
CA PHE A 310 5.14 4.51 11.89
C PHE A 310 4.96 3.25 11.02
N LEU A 311 4.71 2.09 11.64
CA LEU A 311 4.64 0.83 10.90
C LEU A 311 3.41 0.81 9.98
N LYS A 312 2.28 1.35 10.44
CA LYS A 312 1.07 1.53 9.62
C LYS A 312 1.34 2.49 8.46
N LEU A 313 1.88 3.68 8.73
CA LEU A 313 2.15 4.72 7.73
C LEU A 313 3.11 4.25 6.63
N PHE A 314 4.09 3.42 6.98
CA PHE A 314 5.08 2.85 6.05
C PHE A 314 4.67 1.51 5.43
N GLY A 315 3.40 1.11 5.55
CA GLY A 315 2.83 0.03 4.75
C GLY A 315 2.97 -1.38 5.34
N ARG A 316 3.08 -1.53 6.66
CA ARG A 316 3.02 -2.85 7.32
C ARG A 316 1.67 -3.53 7.00
N PRO A 317 1.67 -4.79 6.53
CA PRO A 317 0.42 -5.51 6.22
C PRO A 317 -0.34 -5.96 7.48
N TYR A 318 -1.65 -6.15 7.35
CA TYR A 318 -2.50 -6.72 8.40
C TYR A 318 -2.46 -8.26 8.41
N ARG A 319 -2.01 -8.86 7.31
CA ARG A 319 -1.89 -10.30 7.00
C ARG A 319 -3.23 -10.99 6.75
N VAL A 320 -4.13 -10.26 6.10
CA VAL A 320 -5.46 -10.76 5.74
C VAL A 320 -5.52 -11.33 4.32
N SER A 321 -4.48 -11.13 3.52
CA SER A 321 -4.34 -11.59 2.14
C SER A 321 -2.97 -12.23 1.91
N ALA A 322 -2.87 -13.10 0.89
CA ALA A 322 -1.59 -13.63 0.43
C ALA A 322 -0.97 -12.77 -0.70
N CYS A 323 -1.67 -11.71 -1.12
CA CYS A 323 -1.22 -10.82 -2.19
C CYS A 323 0.08 -10.12 -1.80
N ALA A 324 1.05 -10.11 -2.72
CA ALA A 324 2.23 -9.26 -2.58
C ALA A 324 1.87 -7.78 -2.41
N CYS A 325 0.73 -7.36 -2.97
CA CYS A 325 0.18 -6.02 -2.90
C CYS A 325 -0.36 -5.58 -1.53
N GLU A 326 -0.52 -6.48 -0.55
CA GLU A 326 -1.00 -6.05 0.79
C GLU A 326 0.03 -5.15 1.50
N ARG A 327 1.33 -5.38 1.24
CA ARG A 327 2.39 -4.51 1.72
C ARG A 327 2.47 -3.29 0.79
N ALA A 328 2.04 -2.13 1.29
CA ALA A 328 2.06 -0.89 0.52
C ALA A 328 3.51 -0.36 0.38
N GLY A 329 4.08 -0.52 -0.81
CA GLY A 329 5.41 -0.01 -1.16
C GLY A 329 5.40 1.41 -1.75
N GLU A 330 4.24 1.98 -2.06
CA GLU A 330 4.13 3.27 -2.72
C GLU A 330 4.46 4.44 -1.77
N PRO A 331 5.23 5.45 -2.23
CA PRO A 331 5.54 6.62 -1.42
C PRO A 331 4.28 7.44 -1.16
N THR A 332 4.24 8.16 -0.04
CA THR A 332 3.16 9.11 0.28
C THR A 332 3.74 10.38 0.88
N VAL A 333 3.02 11.50 0.74
CA VAL A 333 3.40 12.78 1.37
C VAL A 333 3.48 12.64 2.90
N GLY A 334 2.55 11.89 3.51
CA GLY A 334 2.55 11.62 4.94
C GLY A 334 3.83 10.93 5.43
N GLN A 335 4.35 9.95 4.69
CA GLN A 335 5.63 9.30 5.02
C GLN A 335 6.81 10.30 5.01
N ILE A 336 6.82 11.22 4.04
CA ILE A 336 7.86 12.24 3.93
C ILE A 336 7.75 13.26 5.08
N LEU A 337 6.54 13.75 5.37
CA LEU A 337 6.27 14.62 6.51
C LEU A 337 6.74 13.96 7.81
N HIS A 338 6.44 12.67 8.01
CA HIS A 338 6.85 11.94 9.20
C HIS A 338 8.37 11.88 9.36
N VAL A 339 9.12 11.51 8.32
CA VAL A 339 10.60 11.46 8.41
C VAL A 339 11.20 12.84 8.68
N MET A 340 10.56 13.90 8.19
CA MET A 340 11.07 15.27 8.36
C MET A 340 10.76 15.87 9.73
N ASN A 341 9.55 15.64 10.25
CA ASN A 341 9.00 16.38 11.39
C ASN A 341 8.55 15.52 12.57
N SER A 342 8.61 14.20 12.49
CA SER A 342 8.14 13.32 13.56
C SER A 342 8.71 13.70 14.94
N PRO A 343 7.85 14.08 15.91
CA PRO A 343 8.27 14.28 17.29
C PRO A 343 8.96 13.02 17.87
N GLN A 344 8.54 11.82 17.44
CA GLN A 344 9.14 10.55 17.85
C GLN A 344 10.59 10.45 17.35
N ILE A 345 10.84 10.76 16.07
CA ILE A 345 12.20 10.73 15.51
C ILE A 345 13.06 11.83 16.14
N GLN A 346 12.54 13.05 16.32
CA GLN A 346 13.29 14.11 16.99
C GLN A 346 13.65 13.74 18.43
N ARG A 347 12.75 13.09 19.18
CA ARG A 347 13.05 12.60 20.54
C ARG A 347 14.18 11.58 20.54
N LYS A 348 14.24 10.67 19.56
CA LYS A 348 15.36 9.72 19.43
C LYS A 348 16.68 10.44 19.11
N ILE A 349 16.66 11.40 18.19
CA ILE A 349 17.84 12.21 17.82
C ILE A 349 18.35 13.02 19.02
N ALA A 350 17.45 13.61 19.80
CA ALA A 350 17.77 14.48 20.95
C ALA A 350 17.96 13.72 22.28
N HIS A 351 17.81 12.39 22.28
CA HIS A 351 17.86 11.60 23.50
C HIS A 351 19.22 11.73 24.19
N ALA A 352 19.24 11.97 25.50
CA ALA A 352 20.47 12.21 26.26
C ALA A 352 21.44 11.01 26.28
N GLY A 353 20.90 9.79 26.16
CA GLY A 353 21.66 8.54 25.99
C GLY A 353 21.83 8.10 24.53
N GLY A 354 21.37 8.91 23.56
CA GLY A 354 21.47 8.59 22.14
C GLY A 354 22.89 8.71 21.59
N ARG A 355 23.12 8.13 20.41
CA ARG A 355 24.43 8.06 19.75
C ARG A 355 25.06 9.43 19.52
N ILE A 356 24.27 10.42 19.10
CA ILE A 356 24.76 11.79 18.83
C ILE A 356 25.22 12.44 20.14
N ALA A 357 24.43 12.36 21.21
CA ALA A 357 24.79 12.89 22.52
C ALA A 357 26.03 12.20 23.11
N LYS A 358 26.21 10.90 22.83
CA LYS A 358 27.40 10.14 23.19
C LYS A 358 28.63 10.60 22.40
N LEU A 359 28.55 10.69 21.08
CA LEU A 359 29.65 11.12 20.21
C LEU A 359 30.18 12.52 20.58
N VAL A 360 29.26 13.47 20.81
CA VAL A 360 29.62 14.85 21.19
C VAL A 360 30.23 14.94 22.59
N ARG A 361 29.89 14.01 23.49
CA ARG A 361 30.46 13.95 24.85
C ARG A 361 31.84 13.30 24.88
N GLU A 362 32.05 12.30 24.03
CA GLU A 362 33.27 11.48 24.02
C GLU A 362 34.41 12.10 23.20
N SER A 363 34.13 13.01 22.26
CA SER A 363 35.15 13.66 21.45
C SER A 363 34.93 15.17 21.33
N THR A 364 36.03 15.93 21.48
CA THR A 364 36.08 17.37 21.19
C THR A 364 36.59 17.69 19.78
N ASP A 365 36.94 16.67 19.00
CA ASP A 365 37.40 16.79 17.61
C ASP A 365 36.18 16.80 16.68
N ASP A 366 35.82 17.98 16.19
CA ASP A 366 34.65 18.20 15.35
C ASP A 366 34.74 17.44 14.01
N ASP A 367 35.95 17.28 13.46
CA ASP A 367 36.16 16.49 12.24
C ASP A 367 35.86 15.01 12.49
N TYR A 368 36.31 14.47 13.63
CA TYR A 368 35.99 13.10 14.04
C TYR A 368 34.48 12.91 14.21
N VAL A 369 33.79 13.85 14.88
CA VAL A 369 32.34 13.78 15.07
C VAL A 369 31.62 13.79 13.71
N VAL A 370 31.99 14.67 12.79
CA VAL A 370 31.40 14.70 11.45
C VAL A 370 31.67 13.39 10.70
N GLU A 371 32.88 12.86 10.73
CA GLU A 371 33.20 11.57 10.10
C GLU A 371 32.36 10.41 10.64
N GLU A 372 32.24 10.28 11.97
CA GLU A 372 31.43 9.24 12.61
C GLU A 372 29.95 9.37 12.27
N LEU A 373 29.42 10.59 12.19
CA LEU A 373 28.05 10.83 11.75
C LEU A 373 27.86 10.39 10.29
N TYR A 374 28.82 10.71 9.41
CA TYR A 374 28.74 10.30 8.01
C TYR A 374 28.86 8.78 7.82
N LEU A 375 29.72 8.11 8.58
CA LEU A 375 29.81 6.65 8.59
C LEU A 375 28.54 6.01 9.15
N THR A 376 27.95 6.58 10.20
CA THR A 376 26.72 6.07 10.82
C THR A 376 25.51 6.19 9.89
N PHE A 377 25.29 7.37 9.28
CA PHE A 377 24.07 7.66 8.53
C PHE A 377 24.18 7.41 7.01
N PHE A 378 25.39 7.51 6.44
CA PHE A 378 25.62 7.38 5.00
C PHE A 378 26.59 6.26 4.61
N ASN A 379 27.21 5.59 5.59
CA ASN A 379 28.17 4.51 5.38
C ASN A 379 29.34 4.90 4.44
N ARG A 380 29.82 6.15 4.58
CA ARG A 380 30.95 6.71 3.82
C ARG A 380 31.52 7.91 4.56
N PHE A 381 32.70 8.38 4.15
CA PHE A 381 33.24 9.66 4.62
C PHE A 381 32.57 10.87 3.94
N PRO A 382 32.58 12.06 4.59
CA PRO A 382 32.10 13.30 3.97
C PRO A 382 33.03 13.77 2.84
N GLU A 383 32.46 14.34 1.79
CA GLU A 383 33.23 15.11 0.79
C GLU A 383 33.71 16.44 1.38
N THR A 384 34.69 17.07 0.73
CA THR A 384 35.22 18.38 1.16
C THR A 384 34.13 19.45 1.25
N SER A 385 33.17 19.46 0.33
CA SER A 385 32.02 20.37 0.33
C SER A 385 31.07 20.12 1.51
N GLU A 386 30.75 18.85 1.75
CA GLU A 386 29.92 18.38 2.87
C GLU A 386 30.56 18.70 4.23
N ARG A 387 31.87 18.48 4.34
CA ARG A 387 32.65 18.76 5.55
C ARG A 387 32.63 20.26 5.89
N LYS A 388 32.77 21.13 4.88
CA LYS A 388 32.62 22.59 5.03
C LYS A 388 31.22 23.00 5.49
N THR A 389 30.17 22.36 5.01
CA THR A 389 28.78 22.66 5.41
C THR A 389 28.44 22.15 6.81
N ALA A 390 29.06 21.05 7.27
CA ALA A 390 28.85 20.50 8.60
C ALA A 390 29.56 21.29 9.72
N TRP A 391 30.68 21.95 9.40
CA TRP A 391 31.53 22.68 10.34
C TRP A 391 30.86 23.83 11.13
N PRO A 392 30.00 24.69 10.54
CA PRO A 392 29.34 25.77 11.28
C PRO A 392 28.34 25.27 12.34
N ILE A 393 27.94 23.99 12.28
CA ILE A 393 26.93 23.38 13.15
C ILE A 393 27.57 22.80 14.42
N SER A 394 28.77 22.24 14.34
CA SER A 394 29.48 21.62 15.48
C SER A 394 29.98 22.64 16.52
N GLY A 395 30.39 23.83 16.08
CA GLY A 395 30.91 24.89 16.96
C GLY A 395 29.92 25.43 18.02
N LYS A 396 28.62 25.10 17.92
CA LYS A 396 27.57 25.54 18.86
C LYS A 396 27.21 24.52 19.95
N PHE A 397 27.75 23.30 19.92
CA PHE A 397 27.36 22.22 20.84
C PHE A 397 28.13 22.20 22.18
N ARG A 398 28.92 23.23 22.49
CA ARG A 398 29.80 23.22 23.68
C ARG A 398 29.14 23.89 24.90
N PRO A 399 28.96 23.18 26.03
CA PRO A 399 28.98 23.83 27.34
C PRO A 399 30.40 24.38 27.58
N LYS A 400 30.52 25.55 28.18
CA LYS A 400 31.84 26.11 28.57
C LYS A 400 32.44 25.27 29.71
N SER A 401 33.44 24.42 29.44
CA SER A 401 34.67 24.23 30.27
C SER A 401 35.42 22.91 30.01
N GLY A 402 36.76 22.98 30.06
CA GLY A 402 37.68 21.86 30.35
C GLY A 402 38.42 21.20 29.17
N PRO A 403 39.75 20.96 29.24
CA PRO A 403 40.50 20.28 28.19
C PRO A 403 40.23 18.77 28.21
N GLY A 404 39.67 18.24 27.12
CA GLY A 404 39.41 16.81 26.92
C GLY A 404 40.64 16.02 26.41
N PRO A 405 40.68 14.69 26.59
CA PRO A 405 41.87 13.87 26.45
C PRO A 405 42.26 13.58 24.98
N ARG A 406 43.54 13.22 24.77
CA ARG A 406 44.12 12.88 23.47
C ARG A 406 43.58 11.56 22.90
N ARG A 407 43.48 11.51 21.56
CA ARG A 407 43.04 10.39 20.69
C ARG A 407 43.31 8.98 21.26
N PRO A 408 42.30 8.08 21.32
CA PRO A 408 42.56 6.65 21.46
C PRO A 408 43.23 6.11 20.19
N ARG A 409 44.27 5.28 20.34
CA ARG A 409 44.92 4.59 19.22
C ARG A 409 43.93 3.63 18.55
N ILE A 410 43.79 3.77 17.24
CA ILE A 410 43.03 2.89 16.36
C ILE A 410 43.63 1.47 16.41
N TRP A 411 42.77 0.46 16.59
CA TRP A 411 43.11 -0.95 16.38
C TRP A 411 43.44 -1.21 14.90
N PRO A 412 44.61 -1.77 14.54
CA PRO A 412 44.93 -2.06 13.15
C PRO A 412 44.23 -3.37 12.73
N GLY A 413 43.06 -3.22 12.13
CA GLY A 413 42.25 -4.31 11.57
C GLY A 413 41.49 -3.91 10.32
N ALA A 414 42.04 -2.98 9.51
CA ALA A 414 41.51 -2.64 8.20
C ALA A 414 42.69 -2.41 7.25
N CYS A 415 42.87 -3.35 6.32
CA CYS A 415 43.87 -3.32 5.27
C CYS A 415 43.67 -2.07 4.40
N SER A 416 44.54 -1.07 4.56
CA SER A 416 44.63 0.07 3.64
C SER A 416 45.85 -0.12 2.76
N ILE A 417 45.61 -0.37 1.47
CA ILE A 417 46.65 -0.27 0.44
C ILE A 417 46.75 1.21 0.08
N ARG A 418 47.73 1.91 0.66
CA ARG A 418 48.26 3.16 0.09
C ARG A 418 49.54 2.83 -0.66
N SER A 419 49.50 3.05 -1.97
CA SER A 419 50.66 3.09 -2.85
C SER A 419 51.48 4.34 -2.57
N ASN A 420 52.78 4.18 -2.33
CA ASN A 420 53.86 4.97 -2.96
C ASN A 420 55.23 4.48 -2.47
N SER A 421 55.99 3.87 -3.39
CA SER A 421 57.37 4.23 -3.74
C SER A 421 58.07 3.03 -4.37
N CYS A 422 58.62 3.30 -5.55
CA CYS A 422 59.44 2.40 -6.32
C CYS A 422 60.82 2.33 -5.65
N SER A 423 61.27 1.13 -5.27
CA SER A 423 62.70 0.80 -5.32
C SER A 423 62.87 -0.71 -5.48
N THR A 424 63.66 -1.03 -6.49
CA THR A 424 64.15 -2.34 -6.89
C THR A 424 64.89 -3.07 -5.78
N THR A 425 64.58 -4.35 -5.55
CA THR A 425 65.58 -5.42 -5.35
C THR A 425 64.92 -6.82 -5.37
N ARG A 426 65.56 -7.74 -6.11
CA ARG A 426 65.25 -9.18 -6.18
C ARG A 426 65.68 -9.88 -4.89
N ARG A 427 64.88 -10.85 -4.40
CA ARG A 427 65.27 -12.22 -3.92
C ARG A 427 64.11 -12.83 -3.10
N THR A 428 63.48 -13.90 -3.60
CA THR A 428 63.65 -15.35 -3.32
C THR A 428 62.69 -15.91 -2.26
N THR A 429 61.87 -16.85 -2.75
CA THR A 429 61.51 -18.16 -2.19
C THR A 429 60.64 -18.29 -0.93
N ASP A 430 59.55 -19.04 -1.17
CA ASP A 430 58.96 -20.12 -0.38
C ASP A 430 57.98 -19.75 0.75
N ASN A 431 56.70 -20.07 0.52
CA ASN A 431 55.99 -20.98 1.42
C ASN A 431 54.71 -21.52 0.78
N ARG A 432 54.69 -22.85 0.65
CA ARG A 432 53.58 -23.67 0.15
C ARG A 432 52.44 -23.72 1.17
N VAL A 433 51.20 -23.51 0.73
CA VAL A 433 50.00 -23.99 1.42
C VAL A 433 49.19 -24.86 0.45
N ARG A 434 49.08 -26.14 0.80
CA ARG A 434 48.30 -27.16 0.07
C ARG A 434 46.81 -26.85 0.22
N LEU A 435 46.12 -26.66 -0.90
CA LEU A 435 44.65 -26.69 -0.99
C LEU A 435 44.19 -28.06 -1.49
N TYR A 436 43.25 -28.65 -0.74
CA TYR A 436 42.59 -29.91 -1.05
C TYR A 436 41.81 -29.80 -2.37
N ARG A 437 42.03 -30.79 -3.24
CA ARG A 437 41.42 -30.94 -4.57
C ARG A 437 40.04 -31.60 -4.39
N LEU A 438 38.95 -30.83 -4.47
CA LEU A 438 37.60 -31.38 -4.66
C LEU A 438 37.37 -31.64 -6.16
N GLY A 439 36.91 -32.85 -6.47
CA GLY A 439 36.82 -33.41 -7.81
C GLY A 439 35.91 -32.64 -8.78
N ARG A 440 36.33 -32.61 -10.05
CA ARG A 440 35.52 -32.18 -11.18
C ARG A 440 34.43 -33.21 -11.46
N ILE A 441 33.20 -32.73 -11.63
CA ILE A 441 32.09 -33.47 -12.22
C ILE A 441 32.15 -33.22 -13.73
N GLU A 442 32.29 -34.27 -14.53
CA GLU A 442 32.25 -34.23 -16.00
C GLU A 442 30.79 -34.33 -16.49
N TRP A 443 30.44 -33.53 -17.50
CA TRP A 443 29.18 -33.59 -18.23
C TRP A 443 29.42 -34.35 -19.55
N PRO A 444 28.70 -35.46 -19.86
CA PRO A 444 28.83 -36.14 -21.14
C PRO A 444 27.91 -35.48 -22.19
N GLY A 445 28.45 -35.09 -23.34
CA GLY A 445 27.62 -34.85 -24.54
C GLY A 445 27.90 -33.67 -25.47
N TYR A 446 29.04 -32.97 -25.40
CA TYR A 446 29.34 -31.92 -26.40
C TYR A 446 30.69 -32.16 -27.09
N LYS A 447 30.64 -32.45 -28.40
CA LYS A 447 31.82 -32.60 -29.27
C LYS A 447 32.51 -31.25 -29.45
N GLN A 448 33.81 -31.17 -29.13
CA GLN A 448 34.64 -30.00 -29.44
C GLN A 448 35.18 -30.06 -30.88
N PRO A 449 35.27 -28.92 -31.59
CA PRO A 449 36.28 -28.72 -32.63
C PRO A 449 37.61 -28.29 -32.00
N ARG A 450 38.70 -28.79 -32.58
CA ARG A 450 40.09 -28.63 -32.15
C ARG A 450 40.61 -27.19 -32.33
N GLY A 451 41.34 -26.72 -31.30
CA GLY A 451 42.69 -26.17 -31.47
C GLY A 451 42.84 -24.66 -31.68
N VAL A 452 42.90 -23.89 -30.59
CA VAL A 452 43.79 -22.71 -30.49
C VAL A 452 44.35 -22.64 -29.06
N ILE A 453 45.68 -22.69 -28.94
CA ILE A 453 46.41 -22.52 -27.69
C ILE A 453 46.29 -21.05 -27.27
N MET A 454 45.62 -20.74 -26.16
CA MET A 454 45.57 -19.39 -25.60
C MET A 454 46.47 -19.26 -24.35
N SER A 455 47.57 -18.54 -24.56
CA SER A 455 48.41 -17.92 -23.53
C SER A 455 47.56 -17.17 -22.50
N GLN A 456 47.87 -17.32 -21.21
CA GLN A 456 47.28 -16.52 -20.13
C GLN A 456 47.62 -15.03 -20.30
N LYS A 457 46.70 -14.27 -20.88
CA LYS A 457 46.69 -12.79 -20.81
C LYS A 457 45.46 -12.32 -20.01
N LYS A 458 45.69 -11.33 -19.16
CA LYS A 458 44.68 -10.62 -18.36
C LYS A 458 43.54 -10.15 -19.28
N LYS A 459 42.29 -10.46 -18.93
CA LYS A 459 41.10 -10.05 -19.69
C LYS A 459 40.90 -8.53 -19.58
N THR A 460 41.08 -7.84 -20.70
CA THR A 460 40.56 -6.50 -21.02
C THR A 460 39.24 -6.66 -21.79
N PHE A 461 38.31 -5.71 -21.66
CA PHE A 461 37.13 -5.62 -22.55
C PHE A 461 37.56 -5.09 -23.94
N CYS A 462 36.75 -5.36 -24.97
CA CYS A 462 37.08 -5.13 -26.38
C CYS A 462 37.14 -3.64 -26.82
N ASP A 463 36.93 -2.70 -25.91
CA ASP A 463 37.01 -1.25 -26.12
C ASP A 463 38.30 -0.61 -25.57
N GLY A 464 39.20 -1.40 -24.95
CA GLY A 464 40.57 -0.97 -24.67
C GLY A 464 40.77 0.02 -23.51
N PHE A 465 39.75 0.35 -22.72
CA PHE A 465 39.90 1.27 -21.59
C PHE A 465 39.82 0.58 -20.22
N THR A 466 40.69 0.98 -19.29
CA THR A 466 40.61 0.58 -17.87
C THR A 466 40.35 1.78 -16.95
N ARG A 467 39.67 1.53 -15.82
CA ARG A 467 39.21 2.49 -14.79
C ARG A 467 40.28 3.42 -14.18
N ARG A 468 41.55 3.38 -14.62
CA ARG A 468 42.64 4.22 -14.10
C ARG A 468 43.16 5.27 -15.09
N ASP A 469 42.72 5.23 -16.35
CA ASP A 469 43.14 6.19 -17.39
C ASP A 469 42.16 7.36 -17.59
N MET A 470 41.02 7.35 -16.89
CA MET A 470 40.03 8.43 -16.95
C MET A 470 40.11 9.36 -15.72
N LEU A 471 41.33 9.77 -15.38
CA LEU A 471 41.63 10.85 -14.44
C LEU A 471 42.70 11.77 -15.03
N SER A 472 42.35 12.46 -16.11
CA SER A 472 42.99 13.63 -16.74
C SER A 472 42.16 13.87 -18.01
N ILE A 473 41.22 14.80 -18.10
CA ILE A 473 41.39 16.26 -18.10
C ILE A 473 40.05 16.85 -17.63
N GLY A 474 40.07 17.47 -16.46
CA GLY A 474 39.09 18.47 -16.07
C GLY A 474 39.68 19.84 -16.38
N GLY A 475 39.01 20.60 -17.25
CA GLY A 475 39.40 21.97 -17.57
C GLY A 475 38.32 22.63 -18.43
N ALA A 476 37.76 23.74 -17.92
CA ALA A 476 36.78 24.64 -18.54
C ALA A 476 35.29 24.24 -18.48
N SER A 477 34.68 24.45 -17.31
CA SER A 477 33.33 25.01 -17.19
C SER A 477 33.31 26.01 -16.04
N LEU A 478 34.05 27.11 -16.25
CA LEU A 478 33.91 28.37 -15.51
C LEU A 478 33.12 29.33 -16.40
N PHE A 479 32.20 30.08 -15.79
CA PHE A 479 31.19 30.99 -16.37
C PHE A 479 29.99 30.24 -17.00
N GLY A 480 28.89 29.94 -16.31
CA GLY A 480 28.12 30.81 -15.44
C GLY A 480 27.05 31.53 -16.25
N THR A 481 25.82 30.99 -16.29
CA THR A 481 24.55 31.73 -16.22
C THR A 481 23.39 30.74 -16.08
N THR A 482 22.76 30.81 -14.90
CA THR A 482 21.30 30.83 -14.69
C THR A 482 20.43 30.38 -15.87
N TYR A 483 19.88 29.17 -15.75
CA TYR A 483 18.57 28.67 -16.17
C TYR A 483 18.77 27.18 -16.38
N SER A 484 18.71 26.43 -15.28
CA SER A 484 18.78 24.99 -15.37
C SER A 484 17.54 24.53 -16.13
N LEU A 485 17.74 23.87 -17.27
CA LEU A 485 16.71 23.16 -18.04
C LEU A 485 15.86 22.20 -17.17
N SER A 486 16.25 21.95 -15.92
CA SER A 486 15.47 21.26 -14.89
C SER A 486 14.14 21.95 -14.55
N SER A 487 14.04 23.27 -14.62
CA SER A 487 12.76 23.98 -14.36
C SER A 487 11.78 23.89 -15.53
N ILE A 488 12.23 23.45 -16.71
CA ILE A 488 11.39 23.26 -17.90
C ILE A 488 10.95 21.79 -18.04
N LEU A 489 11.48 20.88 -17.20
CA LEU A 489 11.18 19.44 -17.23
C LEU A 489 10.80 18.87 -15.85
N GLU A 490 10.27 19.69 -14.95
CA GLU A 490 9.43 19.27 -13.81
C GLU A 490 8.04 18.78 -14.29
N GLY A 491 8.05 17.97 -15.34
CA GLY A 491 6.88 17.44 -16.02
C GLY A 491 6.16 16.40 -15.15
N GLN A 492 5.12 16.85 -14.46
CA GLN A 492 3.76 16.26 -14.39
C GLN A 492 2.93 16.77 -13.20
N ALA A 493 3.26 17.94 -12.62
CA ALA A 493 2.18 18.79 -12.13
C ALA A 493 1.58 19.46 -13.37
N LYS A 494 0.45 18.95 -13.89
CA LYS A 494 -0.36 19.78 -14.78
C LYS A 494 -0.67 21.06 -14.01
N GLU A 495 -0.20 22.20 -14.52
CA GLU A 495 -0.77 23.48 -14.11
C GLU A 495 -2.28 23.39 -14.30
N ALA A 496 -3.04 23.87 -13.32
CA ALA A 496 -4.50 23.78 -13.33
C ALA A 496 -5.04 24.30 -14.67
N THR A 497 -5.85 23.50 -15.35
CA THR A 497 -6.53 23.94 -16.58
C THR A 497 -7.32 25.21 -16.25
N PRO A 498 -7.05 26.36 -16.92
CA PRO A 498 -7.77 27.59 -16.64
C PRO A 498 -9.27 27.39 -16.90
N GLY A 499 -10.11 27.75 -15.93
CA GLY A 499 -11.57 27.88 -16.13
C GLY A 499 -12.49 26.96 -15.32
N ASN A 500 -11.99 25.97 -14.57
CA ASN A 500 -12.85 25.20 -13.65
C ASN A 500 -12.38 25.32 -12.19
N ASP A 501 -13.14 26.11 -11.41
CA ASP A 501 -12.92 26.33 -9.98
C ASP A 501 -13.73 25.38 -9.08
N ASN A 502 -14.45 24.42 -9.66
CA ASN A 502 -15.37 23.59 -8.90
C ASN A 502 -14.59 22.59 -8.03
N SER A 503 -15.18 22.30 -6.86
CA SER A 503 -14.67 21.36 -5.88
C SER A 503 -15.77 20.37 -5.49
N LEU A 504 -15.36 19.22 -4.96
CA LEU A 504 -16.26 18.15 -4.54
C LEU A 504 -16.04 17.82 -3.06
N ILE A 505 -17.11 17.79 -2.28
CA ILE A 505 -17.13 17.21 -0.94
C ILE A 505 -18.02 15.99 -0.97
N ILE A 506 -17.48 14.81 -0.65
CA ILE A 506 -18.23 13.55 -0.55
C ILE A 506 -18.40 13.21 0.92
N LEU A 507 -19.64 13.15 1.40
CA LEU A 507 -20.01 12.57 2.69
C LEU A 507 -20.37 11.11 2.44
N PHE A 508 -19.41 10.22 2.65
CA PHE A 508 -19.59 8.78 2.50
C PHE A 508 -19.99 8.16 3.84
N LEU A 509 -21.24 7.75 3.94
CA LEU A 509 -21.88 7.17 5.12
C LEU A 509 -21.72 5.65 5.11
N ALA A 510 -20.53 5.18 5.49
CA ALA A 510 -20.11 3.80 5.41
C ALA A 510 -20.95 2.89 6.30
N GLY A 511 -21.52 1.88 5.67
CA GLY A 511 -22.62 1.07 6.16
C GLY A 511 -23.77 1.10 5.16
N GLY A 512 -24.13 2.24 4.58
CA GLY A 512 -25.29 2.35 3.70
C GLY A 512 -26.51 2.83 4.45
N LEU A 513 -26.87 4.09 4.19
CA LEU A 513 -27.96 4.80 4.82
C LEU A 513 -29.31 4.13 4.55
N SER A 514 -30.18 4.06 5.58
CA SER A 514 -31.58 3.67 5.36
C SER A 514 -32.36 4.77 4.68
N THR A 515 -32.47 4.72 3.36
CA THR A 515 -33.07 5.77 2.54
C THR A 515 -34.59 5.89 2.75
N ILE A 516 -35.27 4.78 3.01
CA ILE A 516 -36.69 4.76 3.37
C ILE A 516 -36.97 5.41 4.74
N ASP A 517 -35.99 5.46 5.65
CA ASP A 517 -36.14 6.11 6.95
C ASP A 517 -35.56 7.54 6.98
N THR A 518 -35.12 8.06 5.82
CA THR A 518 -34.46 9.37 5.70
C THR A 518 -35.01 10.21 4.55
N TRP A 519 -34.71 9.86 3.31
CA TRP A 519 -35.01 10.66 2.12
C TRP A 519 -36.32 10.30 1.43
N ASP A 520 -36.78 9.05 1.56
CA ASP A 520 -37.87 8.49 0.76
C ASP A 520 -38.83 7.64 1.59
N LEU A 521 -39.44 8.27 2.61
CA LEU A 521 -40.42 7.62 3.47
C LEU A 521 -41.62 7.13 2.67
N LYS A 522 -42.10 5.94 3.01
CA LYS A 522 -43.30 5.33 2.43
C LYS A 522 -44.41 5.23 3.48
N PRO A 523 -45.01 6.34 3.93
CA PRO A 523 -45.98 6.32 5.04
C PRO A 523 -47.21 5.44 4.77
N ASN A 524 -47.53 5.20 3.50
CA ASN A 524 -48.64 4.37 3.03
C ASN A 524 -48.26 2.88 2.82
N ALA A 525 -46.99 2.51 2.95
CA ALA A 525 -46.58 1.11 2.84
C ALA A 525 -47.00 0.31 4.08
N PRO A 526 -47.09 -1.04 4.00
CA PRO A 526 -47.37 -1.87 5.16
C PRO A 526 -46.38 -1.60 6.31
N LYS A 527 -46.80 -1.85 7.56
CA LYS A 527 -46.00 -1.58 8.78
C LYS A 527 -44.64 -2.28 8.77
N GLU A 528 -44.55 -3.42 8.08
CA GLU A 528 -43.33 -4.21 7.90
C GLU A 528 -42.29 -3.48 7.03
N PHE A 529 -42.70 -2.43 6.31
CA PHE A 529 -41.85 -1.65 5.42
C PHE A 529 -41.60 -0.22 5.93
N ARG A 530 -42.67 0.53 6.22
CA ARG A 530 -42.60 1.98 6.48
C ARG A 530 -41.87 2.39 7.76
N GLY A 531 -41.69 1.48 8.72
CA GLY A 531 -41.10 1.80 10.01
C GLY A 531 -41.98 2.71 10.89
N PRO A 532 -41.46 3.18 12.03
CA PRO A 532 -42.18 4.03 12.98
C PRO A 532 -42.01 5.53 12.75
N PHE A 533 -41.12 5.96 11.85
CA PHE A 533 -40.86 7.38 11.58
C PHE A 533 -41.93 8.00 10.70
N ASN A 534 -42.19 9.29 10.92
CA ASN A 534 -43.15 10.07 10.16
C ASN A 534 -42.45 11.02 9.17
N PRO A 535 -43.12 11.35 8.05
CA PRO A 535 -42.66 12.42 7.17
C PRO A 535 -42.86 13.80 7.80
N ILE A 536 -41.94 14.72 7.53
CA ILE A 536 -42.03 16.16 7.81
C ILE A 536 -42.04 16.95 6.48
N ALA A 537 -42.76 18.06 6.45
CA ALA A 537 -42.74 19.00 5.33
C ALA A 537 -41.36 19.68 5.22
N THR A 538 -40.98 20.06 4.01
CA THR A 538 -39.72 20.74 3.71
C THR A 538 -39.93 22.18 3.27
N SER A 539 -38.85 22.95 3.07
CA SER A 539 -38.91 24.29 2.48
C SER A 539 -39.46 24.32 1.05
N VAL A 540 -39.54 23.16 0.39
CA VAL A 540 -40.12 23.01 -0.96
C VAL A 540 -41.53 22.40 -0.86
N PRO A 541 -42.57 23.11 -1.32
CA PRO A 541 -43.94 22.61 -1.27
C PRO A 541 -44.10 21.25 -1.95
N GLY A 542 -44.81 20.33 -1.29
CA GLY A 542 -45.06 18.98 -1.80
C GLY A 542 -43.90 17.99 -1.62
N VAL A 543 -42.74 18.44 -1.15
CA VAL A 543 -41.60 17.57 -0.82
C VAL A 543 -41.57 17.28 0.68
N GLN A 544 -41.39 16.01 1.02
CA GLN A 544 -41.30 15.49 2.39
C GLN A 544 -40.05 14.63 2.58
N MET A 545 -39.55 14.58 3.81
CA MET A 545 -38.45 13.71 4.26
C MET A 545 -38.70 13.24 5.71
N GLY A 546 -37.78 12.49 6.32
CA GLY A 546 -37.96 11.97 7.69
C GLY A 546 -37.94 13.06 8.76
N GLU A 547 -38.82 12.93 9.77
CA GLU A 547 -38.97 13.88 10.88
C GLU A 547 -37.71 14.13 11.73
N HIS A 548 -36.71 13.26 11.63
CA HIS A 548 -35.42 13.39 12.33
C HIS A 548 -34.38 14.22 11.58
N LEU A 549 -34.75 14.86 10.46
CA LEU A 549 -33.91 15.76 9.68
C LEU A 549 -34.52 17.18 9.57
N PRO A 550 -34.93 17.83 10.67
CA PRO A 550 -35.65 19.10 10.61
C PRO A 550 -34.83 20.26 10.03
N LYS A 551 -33.50 20.30 10.23
CA LYS A 551 -32.66 21.37 9.68
C LYS A 551 -32.51 21.21 8.18
N LEU A 552 -32.26 19.99 7.71
CA LEU A 552 -32.19 19.69 6.27
C LEU A 552 -33.55 19.88 5.58
N ALA A 553 -34.66 19.55 6.26
CA ALA A 553 -36.00 19.83 5.75
C ALA A 553 -36.20 21.33 5.48
N GLY A 554 -35.69 22.20 6.37
CA GLY A 554 -35.70 23.65 6.18
C GLY A 554 -34.76 24.17 5.09
N GLN A 555 -33.92 23.32 4.49
CA GLN A 555 -32.96 23.68 3.45
C GLN A 555 -33.12 22.87 2.16
N MET A 556 -34.26 22.21 1.95
CA MET A 556 -34.51 21.40 0.76
C MET A 556 -34.36 22.19 -0.55
N ASP A 557 -34.54 23.51 -0.52
CA ASP A 557 -34.25 24.47 -1.60
C ASP A 557 -32.77 24.52 -2.04
N LYS A 558 -31.83 24.00 -1.24
CA LYS A 558 -30.38 24.06 -1.51
C LYS A 558 -29.79 22.77 -2.08
N PHE A 559 -30.54 21.67 -2.04
CA PHE A 559 -30.06 20.37 -2.50
C PHE A 559 -31.14 19.59 -3.26
N ALA A 560 -30.72 18.58 -3.99
CA ALA A 560 -31.58 17.65 -4.72
C ALA A 560 -31.43 16.24 -4.15
N VAL A 561 -32.47 15.42 -4.32
CA VAL A 561 -32.46 14.00 -3.95
C VAL A 561 -32.78 13.15 -5.17
N VAL A 562 -31.92 12.17 -5.47
CA VAL A 562 -32.18 11.17 -6.51
C VAL A 562 -32.77 9.92 -5.84
N ARG A 563 -34.08 9.71 -5.97
CA ARG A 563 -34.81 8.59 -5.34
C ARG A 563 -34.86 7.33 -6.21
N SER A 564 -34.52 7.43 -7.49
CA SER A 564 -34.44 6.30 -8.42
C SER A 564 -33.01 5.77 -8.59
N PHE A 565 -32.21 5.75 -7.52
CA PHE A 565 -30.81 5.31 -7.57
C PHE A 565 -30.67 3.84 -7.11
N GLY A 566 -29.82 3.05 -7.75
CA GLY A 566 -29.57 1.67 -7.31
C GLY A 566 -28.58 0.88 -8.18
N HIS A 567 -28.09 -0.23 -7.65
CA HIS A 567 -27.17 -1.13 -8.36
C HIS A 567 -27.32 -2.58 -7.88
N ARG A 568 -26.54 -3.49 -8.47
CA ARG A 568 -26.70 -4.95 -8.27
C ARG A 568 -25.82 -5.53 -7.16
N SER A 569 -25.16 -4.69 -6.37
CA SER A 569 -24.21 -5.11 -5.33
C SER A 569 -24.70 -4.71 -3.95
N SER A 570 -24.88 -5.69 -3.06
CA SER A 570 -25.21 -5.49 -1.65
C SER A 570 -24.05 -5.89 -0.73
N GLY A 571 -22.82 -5.91 -1.25
CA GLY A 571 -21.65 -6.35 -0.50
C GLY A 571 -20.66 -5.22 -0.24
N HIS A 572 -20.27 -5.04 1.01
CA HIS A 572 -19.17 -4.15 1.41
C HIS A 572 -17.89 -4.42 0.62
N GLY A 573 -17.10 -3.38 0.41
CA GLY A 573 -15.96 -3.32 -0.50
C GLY A 573 -16.37 -3.22 -1.97
N VAL A 574 -17.22 -4.14 -2.46
CA VAL A 574 -17.60 -4.19 -3.89
C VAL A 574 -18.46 -2.98 -4.24
N ALA A 575 -19.49 -2.74 -3.43
CA ALA A 575 -20.39 -1.62 -3.61
C ALA A 575 -19.68 -0.27 -3.40
N ASP A 576 -18.79 -0.17 -2.41
CA ASP A 576 -17.95 1.00 -2.21
C ASP A 576 -17.11 1.36 -3.43
N HIS A 577 -16.48 0.34 -4.04
CA HIS A 577 -15.67 0.52 -5.24
C HIS A 577 -16.52 1.02 -6.39
N PHE A 578 -17.71 0.45 -6.54
CA PHE A 578 -18.63 0.87 -7.59
C PHE A 578 -19.07 2.33 -7.38
N MET A 579 -19.41 2.69 -6.14
CA MET A 579 -19.87 4.04 -5.80
C MET A 579 -18.79 5.11 -5.93
N LEU A 580 -17.53 4.81 -5.60
CA LEU A 580 -16.43 5.78 -5.64
C LEU A 580 -15.65 5.80 -6.96
N THR A 581 -15.92 4.89 -7.90
CA THR A 581 -15.22 4.83 -9.19
C THR A 581 -16.13 4.81 -10.41
N GLY A 582 -17.41 4.51 -10.22
CA GLY A 582 -18.34 4.21 -11.31
C GLY A 582 -18.20 2.80 -11.86
N TYR A 583 -17.16 2.03 -11.53
CA TYR A 583 -16.95 0.69 -12.07
C TYR A 583 -17.32 -0.41 -11.09
N HIS A 584 -18.17 -1.32 -11.54
CA HIS A 584 -18.35 -2.57 -10.80
C HIS A 584 -17.04 -3.37 -10.81
N PRO A 585 -16.55 -3.86 -9.66
CA PRO A 585 -15.35 -4.69 -9.62
C PRO A 585 -15.43 -5.92 -10.53
N SER A 586 -14.30 -6.27 -11.12
CA SER A 586 -14.10 -7.50 -11.90
C SER A 586 -13.59 -8.63 -11.01
N ALA A 587 -13.58 -9.87 -11.54
CA ALA A 587 -13.05 -11.03 -10.85
C ALA A 587 -11.63 -10.79 -10.28
N GLY A 588 -11.35 -11.33 -9.08
CA GLY A 588 -10.11 -11.10 -8.35
C GLY A 588 -10.10 -9.84 -7.47
N PHE A 589 -11.22 -9.12 -7.36
CA PHE A 589 -11.37 -8.04 -6.38
C PHE A 589 -11.33 -8.56 -4.94
N ASN A 590 -10.53 -7.93 -4.09
CA ASN A 590 -10.34 -8.36 -2.70
C ASN A 590 -10.70 -7.23 -1.73
N SER A 591 -11.94 -7.26 -1.23
CA SER A 591 -12.49 -6.30 -0.26
C SER A 591 -11.71 -6.17 1.05
N GLY A 592 -10.79 -7.10 1.36
CA GLY A 592 -9.93 -7.02 2.53
C GLY A 592 -8.69 -6.12 2.36
N LEU A 593 -8.33 -5.72 1.14
CA LEU A 593 -7.18 -4.83 0.89
C LEU A 593 -7.48 -3.38 1.29
N LYS A 594 -6.45 -2.62 1.66
CA LYS A 594 -6.56 -1.22 2.09
C LYS A 594 -5.41 -0.38 1.54
N PRO A 595 -5.63 0.48 0.51
CA PRO A 595 -6.86 0.62 -0.29
C PRO A 595 -7.09 -0.58 -1.23
N ASN A 596 -8.32 -0.72 -1.70
CA ASN A 596 -8.79 -1.77 -2.59
C ASN A 596 -9.45 -1.17 -3.84
N ASN A 597 -8.62 -0.65 -4.73
CA ASN A 597 -9.06 -0.01 -5.97
C ASN A 597 -8.56 -0.79 -7.18
N GLN A 598 -9.47 -1.39 -7.96
CA GLN A 598 -9.18 -1.83 -9.33
C GLN A 598 -9.20 -0.63 -10.31
N LYS A 599 -10.11 0.32 -10.09
CA LYS A 599 -10.19 1.60 -10.80
C LYS A 599 -9.91 2.80 -9.87
N PRO A 600 -9.40 3.93 -10.40
CA PRO A 600 -9.14 5.12 -9.60
C PRO A 600 -10.43 5.68 -9.01
N ALA A 601 -10.41 6.11 -7.76
CA ALA A 601 -11.53 6.83 -7.14
C ALA A 601 -11.78 8.19 -7.82
N HIS A 602 -12.99 8.74 -7.72
CA HIS A 602 -13.33 10.06 -8.26
C HIS A 602 -12.32 11.13 -7.82
N GLY A 603 -11.97 11.17 -6.54
CA GLY A 603 -10.97 12.10 -6.00
C GLY A 603 -9.59 11.95 -6.64
N SER A 604 -9.17 10.73 -6.99
CA SER A 604 -7.92 10.47 -7.68
C SER A 604 -7.95 10.89 -9.14
N VAL A 605 -9.08 10.69 -9.84
CA VAL A 605 -9.26 11.21 -11.20
C VAL A 605 -9.21 12.74 -11.20
N ILE A 606 -9.89 13.38 -10.24
CA ILE A 606 -9.88 14.84 -10.04
C ILE A 606 -8.46 15.35 -9.78
N ALA A 607 -7.72 14.70 -8.87
CA ALA A 607 -6.33 15.06 -8.58
C ALA A 607 -5.41 14.92 -9.80
N HIS A 608 -5.59 13.86 -10.59
CA HIS A 608 -4.80 13.61 -11.79
C HIS A 608 -5.11 14.61 -12.91
N GLU A 609 -6.38 14.96 -13.11
CA GLU A 609 -6.80 15.82 -14.22
C GLU A 609 -6.63 17.30 -13.93
N LEU A 610 -6.95 17.76 -12.72
CA LEU A 610 -7.00 19.18 -12.37
C LEU A 610 -5.78 19.66 -11.56
N GLY A 611 -5.01 18.75 -10.97
CA GLY A 611 -3.86 19.09 -10.13
C GLY A 611 -4.22 19.87 -8.86
N ALA A 612 -3.20 20.28 -8.11
CA ALA A 612 -3.35 21.10 -6.91
C ALA A 612 -3.74 22.54 -7.26
N ARG A 613 -4.54 23.18 -6.40
CA ARG A 613 -4.77 24.64 -6.44
C ARG A 613 -4.04 25.26 -5.25
N GLY A 614 -2.95 25.97 -5.53
CA GLY A 614 -2.08 26.51 -4.48
C GLY A 614 -1.34 25.41 -3.69
N PRO A 615 -0.98 25.68 -2.43
CA PRO A 615 -0.09 24.81 -1.64
C PRO A 615 -0.80 23.65 -0.92
N VAL A 616 -2.10 23.42 -1.15
CA VAL A 616 -2.88 22.36 -0.51
C VAL A 616 -3.01 21.12 -1.42
N PRO A 617 -3.16 19.90 -0.86
CA PRO A 617 -3.32 18.70 -1.67
C PRO A 617 -4.62 18.73 -2.48
N PRO A 618 -4.65 18.22 -3.73
CA PRO A 618 -5.86 18.24 -4.54
C PRO A 618 -6.96 17.29 -4.05
N TYR A 619 -6.59 16.20 -3.38
CA TYR A 619 -7.52 15.20 -2.86
C TYR A 619 -7.16 14.86 -1.42
N VAL A 620 -8.13 15.00 -0.51
CA VAL A 620 -7.97 14.74 0.94
C VAL A 620 -9.04 13.76 1.43
N CYS A 621 -8.65 12.81 2.27
CA CYS A 621 -9.57 11.93 3.00
C CYS A 621 -9.58 12.26 4.50
N VAL A 622 -10.76 12.37 5.12
CA VAL A 622 -10.97 12.73 6.53
C VAL A 622 -12.04 11.82 7.14
N PRO A 623 -11.95 11.40 8.42
CA PRO A 623 -10.77 11.38 9.30
C PRO A 623 -9.88 10.14 9.07
N THR A 624 -10.20 9.34 8.04
CA THR A 624 -9.44 8.15 7.69
C THR A 624 -9.51 7.92 6.19
N MET A 625 -8.60 7.09 5.67
CA MET A 625 -8.66 6.64 4.29
C MET A 625 -9.86 5.72 4.08
N HIS A 626 -10.71 6.03 3.11
CA HIS A 626 -11.71 5.09 2.63
C HIS A 626 -11.04 3.94 1.85
N ASN A 627 -11.44 2.69 2.06
CA ASN A 627 -10.79 1.53 1.40
C ASN A 627 -10.83 1.65 -0.13
N SER A 628 -11.94 2.13 -0.70
CA SER A 628 -12.10 2.38 -2.14
C SER A 628 -11.71 3.81 -2.60
N GLY A 629 -10.99 4.58 -1.78
CA GLY A 629 -10.57 5.96 -2.08
C GLY A 629 -9.18 6.09 -2.72
N GLY A 630 -8.60 5.00 -3.25
CA GLY A 630 -7.25 4.96 -3.81
C GLY A 630 -7.15 5.32 -5.30
N SER A 631 -5.91 5.53 -5.76
CA SER A 631 -5.59 5.97 -7.13
C SER A 631 -5.48 4.85 -8.17
N SER A 632 -5.41 3.58 -7.74
CA SER A 632 -5.18 2.44 -8.63
C SER A 632 -3.97 2.69 -9.56
N TYR A 633 -4.14 2.47 -10.86
CA TYR A 633 -3.12 2.58 -11.89
C TYR A 633 -2.68 4.03 -12.21
N LEU A 634 -3.32 5.06 -11.65
CA LEU A 634 -2.87 6.47 -11.81
C LEU A 634 -1.63 6.80 -10.96
N GLY A 635 -1.21 5.88 -10.08
CA GLY A 635 0.00 6.03 -9.29
C GLY A 635 -0.18 6.88 -8.04
N SER A 636 0.89 6.99 -7.26
CA SER A 636 0.87 7.59 -5.92
C SER A 636 0.62 9.11 -5.92
N THR A 637 0.94 9.82 -7.00
CA THR A 637 0.70 11.28 -7.12
C THR A 637 -0.78 11.65 -7.16
N ALA A 638 -1.64 10.73 -7.56
CA ALA A 638 -3.09 10.88 -7.55
C ALA A 638 -3.75 10.30 -6.28
N ALA A 639 -2.97 9.75 -5.34
CA ALA A 639 -3.51 9.20 -4.09
C ALA A 639 -3.94 10.31 -3.13
N PRO A 640 -4.95 10.08 -2.26
CA PRO A 640 -5.38 11.09 -1.31
C PRO A 640 -4.31 11.40 -0.26
N PHE A 641 -4.26 12.66 0.17
CA PHE A 641 -3.67 13.02 1.45
C PHE A 641 -4.62 12.61 2.57
N VAL A 642 -4.19 11.72 3.46
CA VAL A 642 -5.05 11.17 4.51
C VAL A 642 -4.81 11.91 5.82
N VAL A 643 -5.85 12.55 6.35
CA VAL A 643 -5.84 13.10 7.72
C VAL A 643 -6.12 11.94 8.68
N GLU A 644 -5.08 11.27 9.19
CA GLU A 644 -5.22 10.14 10.12
C GLU A 644 -5.48 10.58 11.57
N SER A 645 -6.50 11.40 11.80
CA SER A 645 -6.96 11.80 13.14
C SER A 645 -8.39 12.32 13.07
N ASP A 646 -9.16 12.15 14.13
CA ASP A 646 -10.54 12.65 14.22
C ASP A 646 -10.56 14.15 14.57
N PRO A 647 -11.08 15.03 13.68
CA PRO A 647 -11.23 16.47 13.93
C PRO A 647 -12.08 16.85 15.15
N ALA A 648 -12.85 15.90 15.70
CA ALA A 648 -13.62 16.11 16.93
C ALA A 648 -12.78 16.07 18.21
N LEU A 649 -11.56 15.55 18.16
CA LEU A 649 -10.70 15.47 19.34
C LEU A 649 -10.26 16.89 19.81
N PRO A 650 -10.25 17.17 21.13
CA PRO A 650 -9.85 18.48 21.66
C PRO A 650 -8.41 18.89 21.31
N ASN A 651 -7.54 17.91 21.09
CA ASN A 651 -6.14 18.09 20.73
C ASN A 651 -5.88 17.70 19.27
N PHE A 652 -6.89 17.79 18.41
CA PHE A 652 -6.74 17.46 17.00
C PHE A 652 -5.62 18.30 16.37
N ALA A 653 -4.73 17.59 15.68
CA ALA A 653 -3.75 18.17 14.79
C ALA A 653 -3.45 17.15 13.70
N VAL A 654 -3.18 17.63 12.50
CA VAL A 654 -2.67 16.77 11.42
C VAL A 654 -1.25 16.34 11.80
N PRO A 655 -0.99 15.02 11.92
CA PRO A 655 0.34 14.52 12.27
C PRO A 655 1.43 15.09 11.36
N ASP A 656 2.53 15.53 11.96
CA ASP A 656 3.77 15.97 11.29
C ASP A 656 3.68 17.20 10.38
N LEU A 657 2.49 17.84 10.27
CA LEU A 657 2.30 19.04 9.45
C LEU A 657 2.98 20.28 10.05
N ALA A 658 2.96 20.41 11.37
CA ALA A 658 3.72 21.43 12.09
C ALA A 658 5.10 20.88 12.51
N PRO A 659 6.18 21.64 12.33
CA PRO A 659 7.47 21.25 12.89
C PRO A 659 7.36 21.20 14.43
N PRO A 660 8.03 20.25 15.10
CA PRO A 660 8.08 20.22 16.56
C PRO A 660 8.55 21.59 17.12
N LEU A 661 7.97 22.03 18.24
CA LEU A 661 8.27 23.31 18.90
C LEU A 661 9.79 23.59 19.09
N ALA A 662 10.61 22.54 19.12
CA ALA A 662 12.07 22.62 19.23
C ALA A 662 12.83 23.00 17.93
N ILE A 663 12.14 23.18 16.79
CA ILE A 663 12.73 23.54 15.50
C ILE A 663 12.13 24.87 15.02
N ASP A 664 12.88 25.96 15.19
CA ASP A 664 12.52 27.25 14.61
C ASP A 664 12.67 27.29 13.07
N ALA A 665 12.13 28.33 12.44
CA ALA A 665 12.16 28.50 10.98
C ALA A 665 13.59 28.57 10.40
N LYS A 666 14.55 29.14 11.16
CA LYS A 666 15.96 29.25 10.73
C LYS A 666 16.64 27.88 10.73
N ARG A 667 16.38 27.07 11.75
CA ARG A 667 16.83 25.68 11.84
C ARG A 667 16.20 24.82 10.77
N PHE A 668 14.91 25.02 10.46
CA PHE A 668 14.24 24.33 9.36
C PHE A 668 14.88 24.65 8.00
N GLY A 669 15.13 25.92 7.69
CA GLY A 669 15.85 26.34 6.49
C GLY A 669 17.27 25.75 6.40
N SER A 670 17.98 25.70 7.53
CA SER A 670 19.30 25.06 7.62
C SER A 670 19.24 23.55 7.33
N ARG A 671 18.21 22.83 7.84
CA ARG A 671 17.98 21.41 7.55
C ARG A 671 17.72 21.18 6.06
N ARG A 672 16.92 22.05 5.42
CA ARG A 672 16.66 21.99 3.97
C ARG A 672 17.95 22.17 3.16
N SER A 673 18.76 23.17 3.50
CA SER A 673 20.05 23.42 2.83
C SER A 673 21.06 22.29 3.03
N LEU A 674 21.14 21.74 4.25
CA LEU A 674 21.99 20.58 4.54
C LEU A 674 21.52 19.34 3.78
N LEU A 675 20.22 19.06 3.76
CA LEU A 675 19.66 17.95 2.99
C LEU A 675 20.01 18.10 1.50
N ALA A 676 19.83 19.28 0.91
CA ALA A 676 20.22 19.55 -0.47
C ALA A 676 21.74 19.40 -0.71
N THR A 677 22.58 19.63 0.31
CA THR A 677 24.02 19.43 0.24
C THR A 677 24.38 17.94 0.22
N VAL A 678 23.78 17.15 1.11
CA VAL A 678 24.12 15.75 1.37
C VAL A 678 23.37 14.76 0.47
N ASP A 679 22.21 15.15 -0.07
CA ASP A 679 21.41 14.34 -0.99
C ASP A 679 22.08 14.25 -2.38
N ARG A 680 23.16 13.46 -2.44
CA ARG A 680 23.91 13.20 -3.67
C ARG A 680 23.07 12.47 -4.72
N PHE A 681 22.01 11.78 -4.31
CA PHE A 681 21.13 11.06 -5.22
C PHE A 681 20.35 12.00 -6.13
N GLN A 682 19.85 13.12 -5.59
CA GLN A 682 19.27 14.19 -6.41
C GLN A 682 20.29 14.77 -7.39
N LYS A 683 21.55 14.95 -6.98
CA LYS A 683 22.60 15.58 -7.79
C LYS A 683 23.11 14.72 -8.95
N ARG A 684 23.07 13.40 -8.86
CA ARG A 684 23.60 12.48 -9.88
C ARG A 684 22.63 12.16 -11.02
N GLY A 685 21.43 12.74 -11.01
CA GLY A 685 20.41 12.47 -12.04
C GLY A 685 19.74 11.10 -11.93
N GLU A 686 20.12 10.25 -10.97
CA GLU A 686 19.52 8.92 -10.71
C GLU A 686 18.02 9.05 -10.38
N VAL A 687 17.63 10.12 -9.68
CA VAL A 687 16.23 10.47 -9.40
C VAL A 687 15.44 10.66 -10.68
N LYS A 688 16.03 11.23 -11.75
CA LYS A 688 15.30 11.50 -13.02
C LYS A 688 14.83 10.23 -13.70
N PHE A 689 15.50 9.12 -13.45
CA PHE A 689 15.40 7.90 -14.23
C PHE A 689 14.83 6.71 -13.43
N ASN A 690 14.48 6.90 -12.17
CA ASN A 690 13.79 5.90 -11.35
C ASN A 690 12.44 6.47 -10.91
N ALA A 691 11.34 5.83 -11.34
CA ALA A 691 9.98 6.30 -11.07
C ALA A 691 9.69 6.55 -9.58
N GLN A 692 10.02 5.59 -8.71
CA GLN A 692 9.81 5.73 -7.26
C GLN A 692 10.61 6.90 -6.67
N ALA A 693 11.85 7.11 -7.13
CA ALA A 693 12.69 8.21 -6.69
C ALA A 693 12.14 9.57 -7.16
N ARG A 694 11.61 9.68 -8.39
CA ARG A 694 10.92 10.88 -8.88
C ARG A 694 9.74 11.23 -7.98
N THR A 695 8.91 10.24 -7.65
CA THR A 695 7.74 10.45 -6.80
C THR A 695 8.11 10.84 -5.36
N VAL A 696 9.16 10.24 -4.79
CA VAL A 696 9.68 10.68 -3.47
C VAL A 696 10.16 12.13 -3.54
N ASN A 697 10.78 12.54 -4.65
CA ASN A 697 11.24 13.91 -4.82
C ASN A 697 10.08 14.91 -4.92
N SER A 698 9.05 14.62 -5.70
CA SER A 698 7.86 15.48 -5.79
C SER A 698 7.15 15.59 -4.43
N PHE A 699 7.05 14.49 -3.68
CA PHE A 699 6.48 14.52 -2.33
C PHE A 699 7.36 15.24 -1.30
N LYS A 700 8.69 15.23 -1.43
CA LYS A 700 9.55 16.10 -0.61
C LYS A 700 9.22 17.56 -0.84
N GLN A 701 9.12 18.00 -2.10
CA GLN A 701 8.77 19.37 -2.43
C GLN A 701 7.38 19.73 -1.90
N GLN A 702 6.37 18.90 -2.18
CA GLN A 702 5.01 19.09 -1.68
C GLN A 702 4.97 19.15 -0.15
N ALA A 703 5.67 18.26 0.55
CA ALA A 703 5.76 18.30 2.01
C ALA A 703 6.39 19.61 2.51
N PHE A 704 7.48 20.09 1.89
CA PHE A 704 8.06 21.38 2.23
C PHE A 704 7.08 22.54 2.05
N GLU A 705 6.32 22.56 0.96
CA GLU A 705 5.30 23.58 0.70
C GLU A 705 4.19 23.51 1.76
N LEU A 706 3.65 22.32 2.03
CA LEU A 706 2.62 22.11 3.08
C LEU A 706 3.08 22.58 4.46
N MET A 707 4.35 22.36 4.81
CA MET A 707 4.93 22.73 6.12
C MET A 707 5.30 24.21 6.23
N THR A 708 5.53 24.90 5.13
CA THR A 708 5.99 26.30 5.13
C THR A 708 4.87 27.28 4.83
N SER A 709 3.87 26.84 4.08
CA SER A 709 2.66 27.57 3.74
C SER A 709 1.84 27.92 4.99
N LYS A 710 1.53 29.21 5.15
CA LYS A 710 0.63 29.69 6.21
C LYS A 710 -0.80 29.29 5.89
N GLU A 711 -1.15 29.32 4.61
CA GLU A 711 -2.44 28.98 4.05
C GLU A 711 -2.79 27.52 4.38
N THR A 712 -1.85 26.59 4.13
CA THR A 712 -2.02 25.17 4.43
C THR A 712 -2.19 24.91 5.92
N LYS A 713 -1.33 25.50 6.75
CA LYS A 713 -1.44 25.34 8.22
C LYS A 713 -2.76 25.84 8.74
N THR A 714 -3.21 26.98 8.23
CA THR A 714 -4.50 27.56 8.59
C THR A 714 -5.62 26.62 8.15
N ALA A 715 -5.60 26.12 6.91
CA ALA A 715 -6.64 25.23 6.38
C ALA A 715 -6.89 24.00 7.26
N PHE A 716 -5.82 23.34 7.71
CA PHE A 716 -5.89 22.16 8.58
C PHE A 716 -6.05 22.47 10.08
N ASP A 717 -5.97 23.75 10.49
CA ASP A 717 -6.20 24.17 11.87
C ASP A 717 -7.68 24.45 12.13
N ILE A 718 -8.39 23.42 12.58
CA ILE A 718 -9.82 23.52 12.95
C ILE A 718 -10.04 24.43 14.17
N HIS A 719 -9.02 24.66 15.00
CA HIS A 719 -9.13 25.49 16.21
C HIS A 719 -9.07 26.98 15.91
N SER A 720 -8.70 27.37 14.69
CA SER A 720 -8.80 28.76 14.23
C SER A 720 -10.25 29.21 13.98
N GLU A 721 -11.21 28.28 13.94
CA GLU A 721 -12.64 28.60 13.88
C GLU A 721 -13.22 28.84 15.27
N SER A 722 -14.19 29.76 15.34
CA SER A 722 -14.87 30.06 16.60
C SER A 722 -15.56 28.83 17.19
N ASP A 723 -15.56 28.70 18.52
CA ASP A 723 -16.26 27.61 19.19
C ASP A 723 -17.74 27.57 18.85
N LYS A 724 -18.38 28.73 18.70
CA LYS A 724 -19.79 28.84 18.28
C LYS A 724 -20.03 28.18 16.92
N LEU A 725 -19.14 28.37 15.95
CA LEU A 725 -19.28 27.74 14.63
C LEU A 725 -19.06 26.22 14.73
N ARG A 726 -18.04 25.80 15.47
CA ARG A 726 -17.76 24.38 15.70
C ARG A 726 -18.93 23.69 16.40
N ASP A 727 -19.60 24.36 17.33
CA ASP A 727 -20.79 23.85 18.03
C ASP A 727 -22.00 23.73 17.09
N ARG A 728 -22.17 24.65 16.13
CA ARG A 728 -23.23 24.54 15.09
C ARG A 728 -23.08 23.28 14.25
N TYR A 729 -21.86 22.99 13.78
CA TYR A 729 -21.54 21.74 13.08
C TYR A 729 -21.72 20.50 13.96
N GLY A 730 -21.61 20.66 15.28
CA GLY A 730 -21.61 19.58 16.27
C GLY A 730 -20.22 19.05 16.57
N ARG A 731 -19.92 18.84 17.86
CA ARG A 731 -18.63 18.33 18.37
C ARG A 731 -18.52 16.80 18.26
N ASN A 732 -18.80 16.30 17.08
CA ASN A 732 -18.75 14.89 16.72
C ASN A 732 -17.96 14.70 15.43
N THR A 733 -17.57 13.47 15.14
CA THR A 733 -16.70 13.13 14.00
C THR A 733 -17.25 13.63 12.67
N LEU A 734 -18.55 13.43 12.39
CA LEU A 734 -19.16 13.85 11.11
C LEU A 734 -19.17 15.38 10.98
N GLY A 735 -19.69 16.08 11.99
CA GLY A 735 -19.80 17.54 12.00
C GLY A 735 -18.45 18.25 11.87
N GLN A 736 -17.45 17.82 12.66
CA GLN A 736 -16.11 18.41 12.59
C GLN A 736 -15.37 18.02 11.30
N SER A 737 -15.67 16.87 10.70
CA SER A 737 -15.16 16.52 9.37
C SER A 737 -15.79 17.38 8.26
N CYS A 738 -17.08 17.73 8.36
CA CYS A 738 -17.72 18.68 7.46
C CYS A 738 -17.09 20.08 7.57
N LEU A 739 -16.83 20.56 8.79
CA LEU A 739 -16.12 21.83 9.00
C LEU A 739 -14.71 21.80 8.40
N MET A 740 -13.96 20.72 8.64
CA MET A 740 -12.64 20.53 8.03
C MET A 740 -12.72 20.55 6.50
N ALA A 741 -13.69 19.84 5.91
CA ALA A 741 -13.88 19.82 4.46
C ALA A 741 -14.17 21.21 3.89
N ARG A 742 -15.01 22.02 4.55
CA ARG A 742 -15.27 23.40 4.12
C ARG A 742 -13.98 24.21 4.10
N ARG A 743 -13.19 24.16 5.17
CA ARG A 743 -11.91 24.90 5.27
C ARG A 743 -10.90 24.45 4.21
N LEU A 744 -10.85 23.16 3.93
CA LEU A 744 -9.96 22.61 2.91
C LEU A 744 -10.35 23.06 1.50
N VAL A 745 -11.64 23.02 1.17
CA VAL A 745 -12.14 23.53 -0.12
C VAL A 745 -11.92 25.03 -0.25
N GLU A 746 -12.14 25.80 0.83
CA GLU A 746 -11.86 27.24 0.89
C GLU A 746 -10.38 27.54 0.60
N ALA A 747 -9.47 26.67 1.08
CA ALA A 747 -8.04 26.78 0.81
C ALA A 747 -7.61 26.25 -0.57
N GLY A 748 -8.51 25.64 -1.36
CA GLY A 748 -8.25 25.18 -2.72
C GLY A 748 -8.21 23.66 -2.93
N VAL A 749 -8.54 22.84 -1.92
CA VAL A 749 -8.64 21.38 -2.12
C VAL A 749 -9.77 21.07 -3.10
N ARG A 750 -9.47 20.31 -4.16
CA ARG A 750 -10.42 20.00 -5.24
C ARG A 750 -11.43 18.94 -4.83
N CYS A 751 -11.02 17.95 -4.05
CA CYS A 751 -11.88 16.87 -3.57
C CYS A 751 -11.60 16.55 -2.09
N VAL A 752 -12.64 16.53 -1.27
CA VAL A 752 -12.58 16.04 0.11
C VAL A 752 -13.55 14.87 0.27
N LEU A 753 -13.03 13.69 0.61
CA LEU A 753 -13.83 12.52 0.94
C LEU A 753 -13.89 12.36 2.46
N ILE A 754 -15.08 12.61 3.02
CA ILE A 754 -15.41 12.34 4.42
C ILE A 754 -15.89 10.89 4.52
N ASN A 755 -15.14 10.05 5.23
CA ASN A 755 -15.50 8.66 5.49
C ASN A 755 -16.04 8.51 6.91
N HIS A 756 -17.35 8.36 7.07
CA HIS A 756 -17.98 8.19 8.38
C HIS A 756 -18.59 6.80 8.54
N ALA A 757 -18.20 6.08 9.58
CA ALA A 757 -18.62 4.69 9.82
C ALA A 757 -19.96 4.57 10.58
N ASN A 758 -20.33 3.32 10.88
CA ASN A 758 -21.45 2.91 11.75
C ASN A 758 -22.85 3.10 11.18
N TRP A 759 -23.01 3.24 9.87
CA TRP A 759 -24.34 3.25 9.22
C TRP A 759 -24.87 1.83 8.95
N ASP A 760 -24.20 0.78 9.44
CA ASP A 760 -24.53 -0.62 9.18
C ASP A 760 -25.61 -1.21 10.13
N THR A 761 -26.84 -0.69 10.04
CA THR A 761 -27.91 -0.90 11.02
C THR A 761 -28.70 -2.21 10.85
N HIS A 762 -28.03 -3.36 10.94
CA HIS A 762 -28.67 -4.70 10.93
C HIS A 762 -29.58 -5.00 12.13
N TYR A 763 -29.48 -4.20 13.19
CA TYR A 763 -30.20 -4.37 14.46
C TYR A 763 -30.61 -3.00 15.00
N ASN A 764 -31.79 -2.92 15.63
CA ASN A 764 -32.31 -1.71 16.29
C ASN A 764 -32.21 -0.42 15.44
N ASN A 765 -32.47 -0.53 14.14
CA ASN A 765 -32.25 0.54 13.16
C ASN A 765 -32.85 1.88 13.58
N PHE A 766 -34.11 1.89 14.03
CA PHE A 766 -34.81 3.13 14.37
C PHE A 766 -34.25 3.82 15.61
N HIS A 767 -33.79 3.04 16.60
CA HIS A 767 -33.14 3.59 17.79
C HIS A 767 -31.79 4.23 17.42
N VAL A 768 -30.97 3.49 16.67
CA VAL A 768 -29.63 3.95 16.25
C VAL A 768 -29.73 5.16 15.31
N LEU A 769 -30.64 5.14 14.34
CA LEU A 769 -30.87 6.27 13.45
C LEU A 769 -31.28 7.52 14.24
N LYS A 770 -32.30 7.41 15.09
CA LYS A 770 -32.82 8.57 15.84
C LYS A 770 -31.78 9.14 16.82
N ASN A 771 -31.13 8.28 17.61
CA ASN A 771 -30.33 8.73 18.74
C ASN A 771 -28.85 8.93 18.40
N ASP A 772 -28.32 8.20 17.42
CA ASP A 772 -26.87 8.15 17.19
C ASP A 772 -26.44 8.72 15.84
N LEU A 773 -27.28 8.64 14.79
CA LEU A 773 -26.82 8.91 13.41
C LEU A 773 -27.49 10.12 12.74
N LEU A 774 -28.82 10.22 12.74
CA LEU A 774 -29.52 11.24 11.94
C LEU A 774 -29.28 12.65 12.44
N HIS A 775 -29.14 12.85 13.75
CA HIS A 775 -28.80 14.16 14.29
C HIS A 775 -27.39 14.63 13.89
N LEU A 776 -26.45 13.69 13.63
CA LEU A 776 -25.11 14.01 13.12
C LEU A 776 -25.19 14.51 11.68
N LEU A 777 -25.98 13.82 10.85
CA LEU A 777 -26.17 14.20 9.45
C LEU A 777 -26.95 15.51 9.34
N ASP A 778 -28.05 15.65 10.06
CA ASP A 778 -28.88 16.86 10.09
C ASP A 778 -28.07 18.08 10.56
N GLY A 779 -27.30 17.95 11.64
CA GLY A 779 -26.44 19.04 12.12
C GLY A 779 -25.27 19.36 11.19
N GLY A 780 -24.52 18.32 10.79
CA GLY A 780 -23.27 18.48 10.05
C GLY A 780 -23.48 18.93 8.59
N MET A 781 -24.42 18.31 7.88
CA MET A 781 -24.72 18.65 6.48
C MET A 781 -25.45 20.00 6.39
N ALA A 782 -26.47 20.24 7.21
CA ALA A 782 -27.23 21.51 7.16
C ALA A 782 -26.32 22.71 7.44
N THR A 783 -25.42 22.58 8.44
CA THR A 783 -24.45 23.66 8.73
C THR A 783 -23.41 23.80 7.61
N LEU A 784 -22.99 22.70 6.97
CA LEU A 784 -22.09 22.76 5.82
C LEU A 784 -22.70 23.53 4.65
N LEU A 785 -23.95 23.23 4.30
CA LEU A 785 -24.66 23.90 3.22
C LEU A 785 -24.87 25.39 3.51
N GLU A 786 -25.29 25.73 4.73
CA GLU A 786 -25.38 27.13 5.18
C GLU A 786 -24.03 27.85 5.10
N ASP A 787 -22.96 27.29 5.67
CA ASP A 787 -21.64 27.94 5.70
C ASP A 787 -21.05 28.11 4.28
N LEU A 788 -21.27 27.13 3.37
CA LEU A 788 -20.89 27.27 1.96
C LEU A 788 -21.75 28.31 1.24
N TYR A 789 -23.05 28.39 1.52
CA TYR A 789 -23.96 29.36 0.92
C TYR A 789 -23.62 30.79 1.37
N ASP A 790 -23.48 31.00 2.68
CA ASP A 790 -23.17 32.30 3.29
C ASP A 790 -21.82 32.87 2.79
N ARG A 791 -20.89 31.99 2.41
CA ARG A 791 -19.59 32.34 1.83
C ARG A 791 -19.59 32.49 0.31
N GLY A 792 -20.71 32.23 -0.36
CA GLY A 792 -20.80 32.21 -1.83
C GLY A 792 -20.00 31.08 -2.49
N MET A 793 -19.71 30.01 -1.74
CA MET A 793 -18.92 28.86 -2.19
C MET A 793 -19.77 27.70 -2.71
N LEU A 794 -21.06 27.64 -2.34
CA LEU A 794 -21.94 26.51 -2.68
C LEU A 794 -22.07 26.32 -4.20
N GLU A 795 -22.19 27.39 -4.97
CA GLU A 795 -22.26 27.34 -6.45
C GLU A 795 -21.07 26.63 -7.09
N LYS A 796 -19.88 26.73 -6.47
CA LYS A 796 -18.63 26.11 -6.94
C LYS A 796 -18.26 24.85 -6.16
N THR A 797 -19.07 24.40 -5.22
CA THR A 797 -18.76 23.24 -4.37
C THR A 797 -19.90 22.24 -4.43
N MET A 798 -19.70 21.15 -5.18
CA MET A 798 -20.62 20.04 -5.16
C MET A 798 -20.49 19.30 -3.82
N VAL A 799 -21.60 19.13 -3.09
CA VAL A 799 -21.69 18.28 -1.91
C VAL A 799 -22.50 17.06 -2.27
N LEU A 800 -21.89 15.88 -2.19
CA LEU A 800 -22.52 14.58 -2.41
C LEU A 800 -22.68 13.83 -1.09
N VAL A 801 -23.89 13.40 -0.76
CA VAL A 801 -24.15 12.50 0.38
C VAL A 801 -24.57 11.14 -0.15
N THR A 802 -23.81 10.12 0.20
CA THR A 802 -24.00 8.76 -0.31
C THR A 802 -23.45 7.71 0.65
N GLY A 803 -23.63 6.43 0.31
CA GLY A 803 -23.01 5.27 0.95
C GLY A 803 -22.76 4.18 -0.10
N GLU A 804 -22.54 2.95 0.35
CA GLU A 804 -22.28 1.80 -0.52
C GLU A 804 -23.53 1.35 -1.28
N PHE A 805 -24.66 1.35 -0.59
CA PHE A 805 -25.98 0.88 -1.06
C PHE A 805 -27.07 1.40 -0.10
N GLY A 806 -28.34 1.09 -0.39
CA GLY A 806 -29.45 1.33 0.54
C GLY A 806 -29.67 0.18 1.52
N ARG A 807 -30.73 0.28 2.32
CA ARG A 807 -31.15 -0.74 3.29
C ARG A 807 -32.42 -1.45 2.88
N THR A 808 -32.58 -2.71 3.31
CA THR A 808 -33.78 -3.48 2.96
C THR A 808 -35.03 -2.71 3.38
N PRO A 809 -35.98 -2.50 2.45
CA PRO A 809 -37.19 -1.80 2.83
C PRO A 809 -38.09 -2.61 3.75
N ARG A 810 -37.99 -3.94 3.75
CA ARG A 810 -38.60 -4.78 4.76
C ARG A 810 -37.73 -4.83 6.03
N ILE A 811 -38.35 -4.63 7.17
CA ILE A 811 -37.71 -4.70 8.50
C ILE A 811 -37.42 -6.17 8.83
N ASN A 812 -36.22 -6.46 9.34
CA ASN A 812 -35.82 -7.80 9.73
C ASN A 812 -36.27 -8.15 11.17
N ASN A 813 -36.05 -9.39 11.61
CA ASN A 813 -36.49 -9.89 12.92
C ASN A 813 -35.75 -9.23 14.12
N LEU A 814 -34.68 -8.46 13.86
CA LEU A 814 -33.90 -7.75 14.87
C LEU A 814 -34.24 -6.25 14.93
N ALA A 815 -35.40 -5.87 14.38
CA ALA A 815 -35.82 -4.47 14.21
C ALA A 815 -34.77 -3.63 13.45
N GLY A 816 -33.99 -4.28 12.58
CA GLY A 816 -32.98 -3.67 11.73
C GLY A 816 -33.34 -3.79 10.25
N ARG A 817 -32.38 -3.39 9.40
CA ARG A 817 -32.48 -3.54 7.94
C ARG A 817 -31.16 -4.06 7.37
N ASP A 818 -31.24 -4.98 6.43
CA ASP A 818 -30.07 -5.65 5.83
C ASP A 818 -29.57 -4.88 4.60
N HIS A 819 -28.48 -5.36 3.98
CA HIS A 819 -27.87 -4.71 2.81
C HIS A 819 -28.78 -4.77 1.58
N TRP A 820 -28.95 -3.65 0.88
CA TRP A 820 -29.84 -3.57 -0.28
C TRP A 820 -29.31 -2.64 -1.38
N GLY A 821 -28.53 -3.21 -2.30
CA GLY A 821 -28.08 -2.53 -3.52
C GLY A 821 -29.19 -2.08 -4.49
N PRO A 822 -30.28 -2.85 -4.72
CA PRO A 822 -31.23 -2.55 -5.79
C PRO A 822 -31.98 -1.22 -5.68
N SER A 823 -32.02 -0.62 -4.49
CA SER A 823 -32.72 0.64 -4.22
C SER A 823 -31.98 1.43 -3.16
N SER A 824 -31.65 2.68 -3.48
CA SER A 824 -31.02 3.66 -2.61
C SER A 824 -31.47 5.07 -3.01
N ALA A 825 -30.98 6.07 -2.30
CA ALA A 825 -31.13 7.47 -2.66
C ALA A 825 -29.85 8.23 -2.27
N ILE A 826 -29.47 9.18 -3.12
CA ILE A 826 -28.33 10.07 -2.90
C ILE A 826 -28.82 11.52 -2.84
N ALA A 827 -28.11 12.37 -2.09
CA ALA A 827 -28.37 13.80 -2.05
C ALA A 827 -27.19 14.57 -2.65
N MET A 828 -27.49 15.60 -3.44
CA MET A 828 -26.49 16.42 -4.14
C MET A 828 -26.84 17.90 -4.01
N ALA A 829 -25.85 18.75 -3.73
CA ALA A 829 -26.03 20.19 -3.60
C ALA A 829 -24.87 20.95 -4.26
N GLY A 830 -25.09 22.19 -4.67
CA GLY A 830 -24.03 23.05 -5.21
C GLY A 830 -23.41 22.55 -6.52
N GLY A 831 -22.35 23.21 -7.01
CA GLY A 831 -21.66 22.80 -8.24
C GLY A 831 -22.56 22.80 -9.49
N GLY A 832 -23.54 23.71 -9.55
CA GLY A 832 -24.56 23.79 -10.61
C GLY A 832 -25.79 22.91 -10.41
N ILE A 833 -25.87 22.12 -9.32
CA ILE A 833 -27.04 21.29 -9.02
C ILE A 833 -28.22 22.18 -8.58
N LYS A 834 -29.38 21.97 -9.22
CA LYS A 834 -30.63 22.68 -8.93
C LYS A 834 -31.25 22.18 -7.63
N GLY A 835 -31.10 22.96 -6.57
CA GLY A 835 -31.76 22.71 -5.29
C GLY A 835 -33.29 22.66 -5.38
N GLY A 836 -33.91 21.94 -4.44
CA GLY A 836 -35.34 21.67 -4.40
C GLY A 836 -35.84 20.60 -5.38
N THR A 837 -34.92 19.91 -6.07
CA THR A 837 -35.26 18.94 -7.10
C THR A 837 -35.34 17.52 -6.54
N ILE A 838 -36.40 16.79 -6.89
CA ILE A 838 -36.51 15.34 -6.64
C ILE A 838 -36.42 14.62 -7.98
N VAL A 839 -35.36 13.83 -8.17
CA VAL A 839 -35.14 13.06 -9.40
C VAL A 839 -35.63 11.63 -9.19
N GLY A 840 -36.63 11.27 -9.99
CA GLY A 840 -37.23 9.95 -10.02
C GLY A 840 -37.92 9.55 -8.71
N ALA A 841 -38.30 8.27 -8.62
CA ALA A 841 -38.95 7.68 -7.47
C ALA A 841 -38.60 6.19 -7.32
N SER A 842 -38.65 5.68 -6.09
CA SER A 842 -38.73 4.24 -5.81
C SER A 842 -40.21 3.79 -5.73
N ASN A 843 -40.46 2.49 -5.87
CA ASN A 843 -41.83 1.94 -5.82
C ASN A 843 -42.51 2.11 -4.45
N GLU A 844 -43.78 1.69 -4.31
CA GLU A 844 -44.57 1.94 -3.09
C GLU A 844 -43.95 1.32 -1.83
N ARG A 845 -43.03 0.37 -2.00
CA ARG A 845 -42.29 -0.32 -0.93
C ARG A 845 -40.81 0.04 -0.86
N ALA A 846 -40.34 0.98 -1.68
CA ALA A 846 -38.92 1.35 -1.82
C ALA A 846 -37.95 0.22 -2.20
N GLU A 847 -38.43 -0.90 -2.75
CA GLU A 847 -37.63 -2.09 -3.09
C GLU A 847 -36.77 -1.91 -4.33
N ARG A 848 -37.18 -1.02 -5.25
CA ARG A 848 -36.50 -0.73 -6.51
C ARG A 848 -36.95 0.63 -7.07
N PRO A 849 -36.16 1.25 -7.96
CA PRO A 849 -36.60 2.38 -8.77
C PRO A 849 -37.92 2.08 -9.50
N ALA A 850 -38.86 3.02 -9.43
CA ALA A 850 -40.13 3.01 -10.18
C ALA A 850 -40.04 3.81 -11.49
N THR A 851 -39.12 4.76 -11.56
CA THR A 851 -38.80 5.57 -12.75
C THR A 851 -37.45 5.16 -13.35
N LYS A 852 -36.90 5.93 -14.31
CA LYS A 852 -35.57 5.70 -14.90
C LYS A 852 -34.54 5.45 -13.78
N PRO A 853 -33.90 4.26 -13.74
CA PRO A 853 -32.94 3.93 -12.70
C PRO A 853 -31.60 4.59 -13.01
N TYR A 854 -31.06 5.33 -12.05
CA TYR A 854 -29.71 5.88 -12.09
C TYR A 854 -28.74 5.00 -11.32
N ARG A 855 -27.49 4.96 -11.78
CA ARG A 855 -26.45 4.04 -11.34
C ARG A 855 -25.15 4.77 -10.99
N PRO A 856 -24.17 4.08 -10.37
CA PRO A 856 -22.89 4.69 -10.03
C PRO A 856 -22.11 5.24 -11.25
N ALA A 857 -22.29 4.65 -12.44
CA ALA A 857 -21.72 5.16 -13.67
C ALA A 857 -22.30 6.56 -14.02
N ASP A 858 -23.62 6.73 -13.87
CA ASP A 858 -24.31 8.01 -14.13
C ASP A 858 -23.90 9.09 -13.12
N LEU A 859 -23.77 8.69 -11.84
CA LEU A 859 -23.23 9.55 -10.79
C LEU A 859 -21.81 10.03 -11.15
N SER A 860 -20.97 9.12 -11.65
CA SER A 860 -19.59 9.45 -12.05
C SER A 860 -19.56 10.44 -13.22
N ALA A 861 -20.39 10.21 -14.25
CA ALA A 861 -20.55 11.14 -15.37
C ALA A 861 -20.99 12.53 -14.90
N THR A 862 -21.97 12.58 -14.00
CA THR A 862 -22.53 13.81 -13.41
C THR A 862 -21.50 14.60 -12.60
N ILE A 863 -20.72 13.91 -11.76
CA ILE A 863 -19.62 14.52 -10.98
C ILE A 863 -18.60 15.16 -11.93
N PHE A 864 -18.08 14.39 -12.89
CA PHE A 864 -17.05 14.89 -13.79
C PHE A 864 -17.56 15.99 -14.71
N HIS A 865 -18.82 15.92 -15.16
CA HIS A 865 -19.46 17.00 -15.90
C HIS A 865 -19.46 18.32 -15.11
N SER A 866 -19.92 18.31 -13.85
CA SER A 866 -19.89 19.49 -12.99
C SER A 866 -18.47 20.04 -12.77
N LEU A 867 -17.48 19.15 -12.69
CA LEU A 867 -16.05 19.51 -12.55
C LEU A 867 -15.36 19.83 -13.88
N GLY A 868 -16.10 19.88 -15.01
CA GLY A 868 -15.56 20.19 -16.34
C GLY A 868 -14.56 19.16 -16.86
N ILE A 869 -14.56 17.95 -16.31
CA ILE A 869 -13.73 16.83 -16.74
C ILE A 869 -14.54 16.04 -17.78
N ASN A 870 -13.96 15.81 -18.96
CA ASN A 870 -14.63 15.05 -20.01
C ASN A 870 -14.85 13.58 -19.58
N PRO A 871 -16.09 13.13 -19.35
CA PRO A 871 -16.38 11.77 -18.85
C PRO A 871 -15.99 10.66 -19.85
N LYS A 872 -15.82 11.01 -21.14
CA LYS A 872 -15.43 10.07 -22.20
C LYS A 872 -13.92 9.94 -22.38
N LYS A 873 -13.11 10.69 -21.61
CA LYS A 873 -11.66 10.60 -21.68
C LYS A 873 -11.19 9.20 -21.29
N GLU A 874 -10.08 8.75 -21.86
CA GLU A 874 -9.44 7.48 -21.52
C GLU A 874 -8.08 7.68 -20.88
N PHE A 875 -7.72 6.77 -19.98
CA PHE A 875 -6.38 6.62 -19.42
C PHE A 875 -5.76 5.31 -19.86
N GLU A 876 -4.46 5.34 -20.15
CA GLU A 876 -3.69 4.12 -20.39
C GLU A 876 -3.29 3.48 -19.06
N THR A 877 -3.55 2.18 -18.91
CA THR A 877 -2.98 1.40 -17.79
C THR A 877 -1.50 1.13 -18.02
N PRO A 878 -0.75 0.69 -16.99
CA PRO A 878 0.64 0.24 -17.13
C PRO A 878 0.85 -0.84 -18.20
N GLU A 879 -0.18 -1.63 -18.51
CA GLU A 879 -0.18 -2.63 -19.57
C GLU A 879 -0.49 -2.05 -20.97
N GLY A 880 -0.64 -0.73 -21.09
CA GLY A 880 -0.94 -0.02 -22.34
C GLY A 880 -2.40 -0.10 -22.79
N ARG A 881 -3.34 -0.46 -21.89
CA ARG A 881 -4.76 -0.56 -22.23
C ARG A 881 -5.48 0.77 -21.99
N PRO A 882 -6.20 1.33 -22.98
CA PRO A 882 -7.08 2.46 -22.74
C PRO A 882 -8.30 2.03 -21.93
N ILE A 883 -8.63 2.81 -20.90
CA ILE A 883 -9.81 2.63 -20.07
C ILE A 883 -10.47 3.99 -19.90
N PRO A 884 -11.77 4.13 -20.23
CA PRO A 884 -12.46 5.40 -20.02
C PRO A 884 -12.50 5.76 -18.53
N ILE A 885 -12.65 7.05 -18.22
CA ILE A 885 -12.73 7.51 -16.83
C ILE A 885 -14.10 7.20 -16.20
N VAL A 886 -15.14 7.11 -17.03
CA VAL A 886 -16.48 6.64 -16.68
C VAL A 886 -16.80 5.42 -17.54
N PRO A 887 -17.48 4.40 -17.01
CA PRO A 887 -18.00 3.32 -17.85
C PRO A 887 -18.79 3.84 -19.05
N SER A 888 -18.73 3.12 -20.17
CA SER A 888 -19.40 3.55 -21.42
C SER A 888 -20.92 3.66 -21.31
N ASP A 889 -21.53 3.05 -20.28
CA ASP A 889 -22.96 3.10 -19.99
C ASP A 889 -23.35 4.21 -19.00
N GLY A 890 -22.41 5.08 -18.58
CA GLY A 890 -22.69 6.21 -17.70
C GLY A 890 -23.22 7.43 -18.45
N GLU A 891 -24.37 7.94 -18.03
CA GLU A 891 -25.01 9.15 -18.54
C GLU A 891 -25.05 10.26 -17.50
N ILE A 892 -25.03 11.52 -17.93
CA ILE A 892 -25.25 12.65 -17.02
C ILE A 892 -26.71 12.62 -16.56
N ILE A 893 -26.94 12.84 -15.25
CA ILE A 893 -28.30 13.01 -14.70
C ILE A 893 -28.74 14.44 -14.99
N GLU A 894 -29.26 14.67 -16.20
CA GLU A 894 -29.59 16.02 -16.70
C GLU A 894 -30.65 16.73 -15.85
N GLU A 895 -31.57 16.00 -15.21
CA GLU A 895 -32.61 16.58 -14.34
C GLU A 895 -32.05 17.30 -13.11
N LEU A 896 -30.78 17.09 -12.77
CA LEU A 896 -30.11 17.80 -11.68
C LEU A 896 -29.61 19.19 -12.09
N PHE A 897 -29.55 19.51 -13.38
CA PHE A 897 -29.10 20.80 -13.89
C PHE A 897 -30.28 21.61 -14.44
N ALA A 898 -30.07 22.92 -14.58
CA ALA A 898 -31.09 23.88 -15.02
C ALA A 898 -31.17 24.00 -16.54
#